data_AF-A0A8J9SGE2-F1
#
_entry.id   AF-A0A8J9SGE2-F1
#
_cell.length_a   1.000
_cell.length_b   1.000
_cell.length_c   1.000
_cell.angle_alpha   90.00
_cell.angle_beta   90.00
_cell.angle_gamma   90.00
#
_symmetry.space_group_name_H-M   'P 1'
#
loop_
_entity.id
_entity.type
_entity.pdbx_description
1 polymer ?
#
loop_
_entity_poly.entity_id
_entity_poly.type
_entity_poly.pdbx_seq_one_letter_code
_entity_poly.pdbx_strand_id
1 'polypeptide(L)'
;MSSSIAPSQTRKRQFPYLRPDKVDTSAEILSSFSDIRVKTFETIYADADDEHAAWRPDKSPKGFVDEPIRDVVDLINTHPSFATVSSCSGRIALFDSSLQQTNDDGLVESGKGIGGWLMVCHEEAEPVCLLDIFHASADTGHLHNEAEMPLSFKFEPMLLHVAAASLSRGQQLLQLALQLGFRESGLVVTDLRVTVAIRTYSLALTVPLARHGAFRPPDEYLRALAVEANRRMRVNTEKIQRLFHSLTEHFFRPVPLSCRIRVQALPQLGLRSHSAVAVTRPRTTDSIDIIVFGGYGRGPRLAKNTGRSLQGSQRSSHIYCLTRANGVWEDGWHEIPQGHPSDLGDTCISPFRFTCRPVALTTREGSATCVLPGGISIVAIFGGRTNPANPLGDLLLYDHEHHPGILWEPNDIRGCLPEPSWGHTLTAMPFGSSSNRLAVLCGGRNERECLGSIYILSAVRDNEQAAHLIWEEVVTSPPLQGVFLHSAVATSHDSLLLFGGLNKPLDILEAFDYMTCACAHSVDLCSGKLTPIDSKSCPCLFGHTVVPLVSSENQGFQSHFLLTGGLQKTSQGGNFATSAPFRCVSVSKNGPDLSFEQHGTIIEESDEKFDFGSLLDHSCIPIDNCSREPHKFISVGGGVAGFAFEQCFAESFTFEVQLVQSANSVGDDIVAGKADATLRKSNSTADNSRVATLHASESALIDVLYVDRRNAKKAKTMLEEASWLDKRHRMFPADSHAPILDVEKCIALPVLESCLFALDAMETGSINLGKIIIGRGKQSMPLSTAAYANQAKKINA
;
A
#
# COMPACT_ATOMS: atom_id res chain seq x y z
N MET A 1 10.21 -21.35 -26.08
CA MET A 1 8.86 -20.79 -26.28
C MET A 1 8.86 -19.37 -25.76
N SER A 2 9.02 -18.39 -26.65
CA SER A 2 9.00 -16.97 -26.32
C SER A 2 7.54 -16.52 -26.16
N SER A 3 7.09 -16.30 -24.92
CA SER A 3 5.83 -15.61 -24.66
C SER A 3 5.99 -14.15 -25.10
N SER A 4 5.52 -13.82 -26.30
CA SER A 4 5.38 -12.44 -26.77
C SER A 4 4.17 -11.80 -26.07
N ILE A 5 4.33 -11.48 -24.79
CA ILE A 5 3.54 -10.42 -24.19
C ILE A 5 4.19 -9.14 -24.71
N ALA A 6 3.56 -8.47 -25.68
CA ALA A 6 3.97 -7.13 -26.05
C ALA A 6 3.84 -6.26 -24.79
N PRO A 7 4.93 -5.75 -24.19
CA PRO A 7 4.79 -4.77 -23.14
C PRO A 7 4.21 -3.52 -23.80
N SER A 8 3.06 -3.04 -23.32
CA SER A 8 2.54 -1.74 -23.72
C SER A 8 3.67 -0.73 -23.61
N GLN A 9 4.09 -0.09 -24.70
CA GLN A 9 5.06 1.01 -24.63
C GLN A 9 4.46 2.08 -23.70
N THR A 10 4.96 2.11 -22.48
CA THR A 10 4.38 2.87 -21.36
C THR A 10 4.82 4.32 -21.46
N ARG A 11 3.86 5.25 -21.32
CA ARG A 11 4.10 6.69 -21.20
C ARG A 11 5.23 7.01 -20.23
N LYS A 12 5.99 8.07 -20.50
CA LYS A 12 7.07 8.60 -19.64
C LYS A 12 6.61 8.69 -18.18
N ARG A 13 7.36 8.08 -17.24
CA ARG A 13 7.12 8.25 -15.80
C ARG A 13 7.33 9.72 -15.44
N GLN A 14 6.39 10.29 -14.69
CA GLN A 14 6.42 11.70 -14.31
C GLN A 14 6.99 11.88 -12.90
N PHE A 15 7.71 12.99 -12.70
CA PHE A 15 8.28 13.38 -11.42
C PHE A 15 7.76 14.78 -11.05
N PRO A 16 6.44 14.97 -10.83
CA PRO A 16 5.82 16.28 -10.62
C PRO A 16 6.38 17.01 -9.37
N TYR A 17 6.95 16.24 -8.45
CA TYR A 17 7.58 16.69 -7.20
C TYR A 17 9.01 17.19 -7.38
N LEU A 18 9.59 17.09 -8.58
CA LEU A 18 10.93 17.57 -8.87
C LEU A 18 10.91 18.66 -9.94
N ARG A 19 11.67 19.73 -9.71
CA ARG A 19 12.06 20.70 -10.75
C ARG A 19 13.57 20.63 -10.98
N PRO A 20 14.07 20.89 -12.20
CA PRO A 20 15.50 21.01 -12.45
C PRO A 20 16.19 21.99 -11.50
N ASP A 21 17.45 21.71 -11.15
CA ASP A 21 18.28 22.58 -10.31
C ASP A 21 18.49 23.97 -10.90
N LYS A 22 18.60 24.04 -12.23
CA LYS A 22 18.63 25.24 -13.05
C LYS A 22 18.24 24.90 -14.49
N VAL A 23 17.85 25.91 -15.25
CA VAL A 23 17.66 25.82 -16.70
C VAL A 23 18.86 26.47 -17.37
N ASP A 24 19.58 25.72 -18.22
CA ASP A 24 20.72 26.29 -18.97
C ASP A 24 20.21 27.30 -20.00
N THR A 25 20.97 28.38 -20.20
CA THR A 25 20.63 29.42 -21.18
C THR A 25 20.92 28.95 -22.60
N SER A 26 20.24 29.53 -23.60
CA SER A 26 20.45 29.16 -25.01
C SER A 26 21.89 29.33 -25.49
N ALA A 27 22.69 30.18 -24.83
CA ALA A 27 24.11 30.36 -25.13
C ALA A 27 25.01 29.24 -24.58
N GLU A 28 24.55 28.51 -23.56
CA GLU A 28 25.29 27.40 -22.94
C GLU A 28 24.99 26.05 -23.62
N ILE A 29 23.84 25.95 -24.32
CA ILE A 29 23.37 24.73 -24.97
C ILE A 29 24.06 24.55 -26.32
N LEU A 30 24.63 23.37 -26.56
CA LEU A 30 25.16 22.95 -27.85
C LEU A 30 24.04 22.98 -28.91
N SER A 31 24.32 23.57 -30.07
CA SER A 31 23.33 23.75 -31.14
C SER A 31 22.66 22.45 -31.60
N SER A 32 23.41 21.35 -31.57
CA SER A 32 22.96 20.00 -31.93
C SER A 32 22.18 19.27 -30.82
N PHE A 33 22.21 19.75 -29.58
CA PHE A 33 21.61 19.03 -28.45
C PHE A 33 20.09 18.93 -28.56
N SER A 34 19.43 20.00 -29.00
CA SER A 34 17.97 20.02 -29.21
C SER A 34 17.54 18.90 -30.16
N ASP A 35 18.24 18.73 -31.28
CA ASP A 35 17.95 17.68 -32.25
C ASP A 35 18.19 16.27 -31.69
N ILE A 36 19.26 16.09 -30.92
CA ILE A 36 19.56 14.81 -30.25
C ILE A 36 18.43 14.47 -29.28
N ARG A 37 17.97 15.44 -28.50
CA ARG A 37 16.92 15.25 -27.51
C ARG A 37 15.58 14.92 -28.15
N VAL A 38 15.18 15.65 -29.20
CA VAL A 38 13.93 15.38 -29.95
C VAL A 38 13.96 13.96 -30.50
N LYS A 39 15.01 13.58 -31.24
CA LYS A 39 15.15 12.22 -31.80
C LYS A 39 15.11 11.14 -30.73
N THR A 40 15.76 11.38 -29.60
CA THR A 40 15.77 10.45 -28.47
C THR A 40 14.37 10.27 -27.90
N PHE A 41 13.62 11.36 -27.73
CA PHE A 41 12.28 11.32 -27.15
C PHE A 41 11.27 10.68 -28.11
N GLU A 42 11.38 10.93 -29.41
CA GLU A 42 10.61 10.22 -30.43
C GLU A 42 10.90 8.72 -30.39
N THR A 43 12.14 8.31 -30.12
CA THR A 43 12.52 6.88 -30.04
C THR A 43 12.00 6.21 -28.77
N ILE A 44 12.01 6.91 -27.63
CA ILE A 44 11.69 6.32 -26.31
C ILE A 44 10.19 6.47 -25.95
N TYR A 45 9.54 7.55 -26.39
CA TYR A 45 8.22 7.98 -25.88
C TYR A 45 7.15 8.18 -26.95
N ALA A 46 7.43 8.01 -28.25
CA ALA A 46 6.37 8.11 -29.25
C ALA A 46 5.34 6.99 -29.07
N ASP A 47 4.05 7.35 -29.06
CA ASP A 47 2.95 6.39 -28.99
C ASP A 47 2.84 5.65 -30.33
N ALA A 48 2.74 4.32 -30.30
CA ALA A 48 2.61 3.49 -31.50
C ALA A 48 1.28 3.71 -32.27
N ASP A 49 0.29 4.37 -31.65
CA ASP A 49 -1.05 4.62 -32.19
C ASP A 49 -1.21 6.00 -32.86
N ASP A 50 -0.17 6.84 -32.89
CA ASP A 50 -0.22 8.15 -33.55
C ASP A 50 0.11 8.01 -35.05
N GLU A 51 -0.93 7.96 -35.90
CA GLU A 51 -0.81 7.82 -37.37
C GLU A 51 0.07 8.90 -38.04
N HIS A 52 0.34 10.02 -37.35
CA HIS A 52 1.15 11.13 -37.87
C HIS A 52 2.60 11.15 -37.34
N ALA A 53 2.94 10.32 -36.35
CA ALA A 53 4.31 10.19 -35.86
C ALA A 53 5.04 9.10 -36.65
N ALA A 54 6.14 9.46 -37.33
CA ALA A 54 6.99 8.49 -38.01
C ALA A 54 7.66 7.58 -36.97
N TRP A 55 7.01 6.47 -36.60
CA TRP A 55 7.50 5.49 -35.65
C TRP A 55 8.91 5.01 -36.05
N ARG A 56 9.89 5.25 -35.18
CA ARG A 56 11.25 4.75 -35.35
C ARG A 56 11.50 3.71 -34.26
N PRO A 57 11.61 2.41 -34.61
CA PRO A 57 11.90 1.39 -33.61
C PRO A 57 13.22 1.67 -32.92
N ASP A 58 13.25 1.47 -31.60
CA ASP A 58 14.50 1.42 -30.83
C ASP A 58 15.44 0.39 -31.47
N LYS A 59 16.69 0.79 -31.69
CA LYS A 59 17.72 -0.04 -32.34
C LYS A 59 18.33 -1.08 -31.40
N SER A 60 17.97 -1.05 -30.11
CA SER A 60 18.35 -2.11 -29.18
C SER A 60 17.69 -3.44 -29.61
N PRO A 61 18.35 -4.60 -29.38
CA PRO A 61 17.75 -5.91 -29.68
C PRO A 61 16.40 -6.15 -28.96
N LYS A 62 16.16 -5.44 -27.86
CA LYS A 62 14.95 -5.53 -27.05
C LYS A 62 13.83 -4.63 -27.58
N GLY A 63 14.17 -3.52 -28.24
CA GLY A 63 13.21 -2.59 -28.84
C GLY A 63 12.48 -1.68 -27.84
N PHE A 64 12.85 -1.72 -26.55
CA PHE A 64 12.31 -0.86 -25.50
C PHE A 64 13.27 -0.76 -24.30
N VAL A 65 13.06 0.26 -23.46
CA VAL A 65 13.85 0.52 -22.24
C VAL A 65 13.66 -0.60 -21.23
N ASP A 66 14.76 -1.04 -20.62
CA ASP A 66 14.73 -2.02 -19.52
C ASP A 66 13.96 -1.50 -18.30
N GLU A 67 12.93 -2.25 -17.87
CA GLU A 67 12.08 -1.87 -16.73
C GLU A 67 12.85 -1.54 -15.44
N PRO A 68 13.91 -2.30 -15.04
CA PRO A 68 14.65 -2.02 -13.81
C PRO A 68 15.37 -0.66 -13.76
N ILE A 69 15.64 -0.03 -14.91
CA ILE A 69 16.28 1.31 -14.99
C ILE A 69 15.34 2.39 -15.54
N ARG A 70 14.07 2.07 -15.76
CA ARG A 70 13.12 3.00 -16.37
C ARG A 70 13.00 4.30 -15.59
N ASP A 71 13.01 4.24 -14.26
CA ASP A 71 13.02 5.41 -13.37
C ASP A 71 14.24 6.30 -13.60
N VAL A 72 15.44 5.73 -13.72
CA VAL A 72 16.67 6.48 -13.95
C VAL A 72 16.64 7.16 -15.32
N VAL A 73 16.19 6.44 -16.35
CA VAL A 73 16.06 6.97 -17.71
C VAL A 73 15.08 8.14 -17.75
N ASP A 74 13.88 7.96 -17.18
CA ASP A 74 12.83 8.98 -17.19
C ASP A 74 13.21 10.19 -16.32
N LEU A 75 13.89 9.98 -15.19
CA LEU A 75 14.40 11.06 -14.34
C LEU A 75 15.44 11.90 -15.12
N ILE A 76 16.46 11.26 -15.71
CA ILE A 76 17.48 11.96 -16.50
C ILE A 76 16.83 12.77 -17.63
N ASN A 77 15.89 12.17 -18.35
CA ASN A 77 15.18 12.83 -19.46
C ASN A 77 14.18 13.89 -18.98
N THR A 78 13.85 13.96 -17.69
CA THR A 78 13.03 15.07 -17.15
C THR A 78 13.85 16.36 -17.08
N HIS A 79 15.16 16.26 -16.85
CA HIS A 79 16.05 17.41 -16.80
C HIS A 79 16.28 18.02 -18.20
N PRO A 80 16.19 19.35 -18.39
CA PRO A 80 16.31 19.97 -19.70
C PRO A 80 17.70 19.81 -20.34
N SER A 81 18.73 19.63 -19.53
CA SER A 81 20.12 19.56 -19.95
C SER A 81 20.63 18.15 -20.29
N PHE A 82 19.78 17.12 -20.21
CA PHE A 82 20.21 15.73 -20.43
C PHE A 82 19.25 14.97 -21.35
N ALA A 83 19.78 13.99 -22.09
CA ALA A 83 19.02 13.03 -22.88
C ALA A 83 19.73 11.66 -22.90
N THR A 84 19.04 10.58 -22.54
CA THR A 84 19.59 9.22 -22.56
C THR A 84 19.60 8.66 -23.98
N VAL A 85 20.77 8.51 -24.60
CA VAL A 85 20.87 8.04 -26.01
C VAL A 85 21.00 6.54 -26.14
N SER A 86 21.40 5.82 -25.08
CA SER A 86 21.28 4.36 -24.97
C SER A 86 21.37 3.93 -23.51
N SER A 87 20.75 2.79 -23.20
CA SER A 87 20.66 2.29 -21.83
C SER A 87 20.59 0.76 -21.77
N CYS A 88 21.12 0.18 -20.69
CA CYS A 88 20.95 -1.22 -20.30
C CYS A 88 21.01 -1.31 -18.77
N SER A 89 20.06 -2.02 -18.18
CA SER A 89 19.94 -2.26 -16.73
C SER A 89 21.03 -3.17 -16.18
N GLY A 90 21.66 -3.95 -17.06
CA GLY A 90 22.49 -5.08 -16.70
C GLY A 90 21.83 -6.39 -17.17
N ARG A 91 22.63 -7.41 -17.43
CA ARG A 91 22.14 -8.71 -17.93
C ARG A 91 23.00 -9.88 -17.50
N ILE A 92 22.34 -11.00 -17.23
CA ILE A 92 22.94 -12.34 -17.19
C ILE A 92 22.73 -12.94 -18.57
N ALA A 93 23.78 -13.51 -19.17
CA ALA A 93 23.68 -14.05 -20.49
C ALA A 93 24.55 -15.28 -20.71
N LEU A 94 24.08 -16.18 -21.56
CA LEU A 94 24.88 -17.26 -22.14
C LEU A 94 25.01 -17.00 -23.63
N PHE A 95 26.23 -16.73 -24.08
CA PHE A 95 26.55 -16.43 -25.47
C PHE A 95 27.36 -17.57 -26.08
N ASP A 96 27.12 -17.86 -27.34
CA ASP A 96 27.79 -18.90 -28.09
C ASP A 96 28.50 -18.32 -29.32
N SER A 97 29.83 -18.26 -29.28
CA SER A 97 30.62 -17.70 -30.38
C SER A 97 30.64 -18.57 -31.65
N SER A 98 30.14 -19.80 -31.58
CA SER A 98 30.10 -20.72 -32.74
C SER A 98 28.87 -20.52 -33.63
N LEU A 99 27.82 -19.85 -33.14
CA LEU A 99 26.61 -19.59 -33.91
C LEU A 99 26.84 -18.45 -34.92
N GLN A 100 26.63 -18.71 -36.21
CA GLN A 100 26.59 -17.63 -37.21
C GLN A 100 25.19 -17.01 -37.24
N GLN A 101 25.08 -15.72 -36.92
CA GLN A 101 23.86 -14.94 -37.18
C GLN A 101 23.93 -14.37 -38.60
N THR A 102 23.01 -14.83 -39.45
CA THR A 102 22.76 -14.28 -40.79
C THR A 102 21.49 -13.43 -40.75
N ASN A 103 21.51 -12.23 -41.33
CA ASN A 103 20.28 -11.47 -41.57
C ASN A 103 19.44 -12.12 -42.67
N ASP A 104 18.19 -11.69 -42.85
CA ASP A 104 17.27 -12.17 -43.90
C ASP A 104 17.87 -12.06 -45.33
N ASP A 105 18.87 -11.19 -45.53
CA ASP A 105 19.62 -11.01 -46.78
C ASP A 105 20.90 -11.86 -46.88
N GLY A 106 21.15 -12.78 -45.96
CA GLY A 106 22.30 -13.71 -45.99
C GLY A 106 23.67 -13.07 -45.70
N LEU A 107 23.70 -11.81 -45.24
CA LEU A 107 24.93 -11.11 -44.85
C LEU A 107 25.20 -11.29 -43.34
N VAL A 108 26.47 -11.47 -42.98
CA VAL A 108 26.95 -11.58 -41.60
C VAL A 108 26.83 -10.21 -40.91
N GLU A 109 26.11 -10.12 -39.80
CA GLU A 109 26.03 -8.88 -39.01
C GLU A 109 27.39 -8.49 -38.44
N SER A 110 28.02 -7.48 -39.02
CA SER A 110 29.27 -6.92 -38.51
C SER A 110 28.96 -5.82 -37.50
N GLY A 111 29.13 -6.12 -36.21
CA GLY A 111 29.04 -5.13 -35.14
C GLY A 111 28.86 -5.66 -33.70
N LYS A 112 28.38 -6.90 -33.52
CA LYS A 112 28.07 -7.49 -32.19
C LYS A 112 28.91 -8.71 -31.80
N GLY A 113 29.93 -9.03 -32.60
CA GLY A 113 30.73 -10.25 -32.46
C GLY A 113 30.10 -11.42 -33.24
N ILE A 114 30.92 -12.35 -33.70
CA ILE A 114 30.47 -13.58 -34.36
C ILE A 114 29.95 -14.52 -33.26
N GLY A 115 28.66 -14.89 -33.30
CA GLY A 115 28.01 -15.71 -32.28
C GLY A 115 26.51 -15.44 -32.11
N GLY A 116 25.87 -16.16 -31.20
CA GLY A 116 24.44 -16.05 -30.90
C GLY A 116 24.14 -16.11 -29.39
N TRP A 117 23.07 -15.44 -28.97
CA TRP A 117 22.63 -15.43 -27.57
C TRP A 117 21.72 -16.64 -27.30
N LEU A 118 22.14 -17.53 -26.40
CA LEU A 118 21.32 -18.66 -25.94
C LEU A 118 20.38 -18.27 -24.80
N MET A 119 20.83 -17.33 -23.96
CA MET A 119 20.10 -16.84 -22.80
C MET A 119 20.43 -15.36 -22.59
N VAL A 120 19.42 -14.54 -22.29
CA VAL A 120 19.56 -13.16 -21.82
C VAL A 120 18.48 -12.88 -20.78
N CYS A 121 18.88 -12.49 -19.57
CA CYS A 121 18.00 -12.13 -18.48
C CYS A 121 18.40 -10.76 -17.94
N HIS A 122 17.46 -9.84 -17.78
CA HIS A 122 17.66 -8.51 -17.19
C HIS A 122 17.34 -8.47 -15.69
N GLU A 123 17.11 -9.63 -15.10
CA GLU A 123 16.78 -9.86 -13.69
C GLU A 123 17.57 -11.08 -13.20
N GLU A 124 17.40 -11.46 -11.93
CA GLU A 124 17.96 -12.70 -11.40
C GLU A 124 17.50 -13.91 -12.22
N ALA A 125 18.43 -14.80 -12.54
CA ALA A 125 18.14 -16.02 -13.27
C ALA A 125 17.98 -17.19 -12.30
N GLU A 126 16.91 -17.98 -12.44
CA GLU A 126 16.82 -19.24 -11.71
C GLU A 126 17.91 -20.20 -12.17
N PRO A 127 18.66 -20.85 -11.26
CA PRO A 127 19.73 -21.77 -11.64
C PRO A 127 19.29 -22.90 -12.58
N VAL A 128 18.03 -23.34 -12.48
CA VAL A 128 17.46 -24.38 -13.34
C VAL A 128 17.38 -23.94 -14.80
N CYS A 129 17.01 -22.68 -15.07
CA CYS A 129 16.93 -22.15 -16.43
C CYS A 129 18.30 -22.17 -17.14
N LEU A 130 19.38 -21.84 -16.42
CA LEU A 130 20.74 -21.92 -16.97
C LEU A 130 21.11 -23.37 -17.31
N LEU A 131 20.80 -24.32 -16.43
CA LEU A 131 21.06 -25.74 -16.65
C LEU A 131 20.31 -26.23 -17.89
N ASP A 132 19.00 -26.00 -17.97
CA ASP A 132 18.16 -26.46 -19.06
C ASP A 132 18.67 -25.95 -20.42
N ILE A 133 18.99 -24.65 -20.51
CA ILE A 133 19.54 -24.05 -21.73
C ILE A 133 20.93 -24.62 -22.04
N PHE A 134 21.77 -24.81 -21.04
CA PHE A 134 23.11 -25.37 -21.22
C PHE A 134 23.05 -26.83 -21.70
N HIS A 135 22.17 -27.66 -21.14
CA HIS A 135 21.95 -29.05 -21.58
C HIS A 135 21.36 -29.09 -22.99
N ALA A 136 20.33 -28.29 -23.30
CA ALA A 136 19.75 -28.22 -24.63
C ALA A 136 20.78 -27.76 -25.69
N SER A 137 21.71 -26.88 -25.32
CA SER A 137 22.78 -26.44 -26.23
C SER A 137 23.74 -27.58 -26.60
N ALA A 138 23.88 -28.59 -25.74
CA ALA A 138 24.76 -29.75 -25.95
C ALA A 138 24.26 -30.69 -27.07
N ASP A 139 22.97 -30.68 -27.39
CA ASP A 139 22.38 -31.61 -28.36
C ASP A 139 22.45 -31.11 -29.82
N THR A 140 23.10 -29.97 -30.07
CA THR A 140 23.12 -29.27 -31.38
C THR A 140 24.02 -29.90 -32.45
N GLY A 141 24.51 -31.14 -32.27
CA GLY A 141 24.98 -32.02 -33.36
C GLY A 141 26.24 -31.62 -34.14
N HIS A 142 26.93 -30.53 -33.77
CA HIS A 142 28.17 -30.11 -34.41
C HIS A 142 29.38 -30.79 -33.76
N LEU A 143 30.23 -31.45 -34.58
CA LEU A 143 31.49 -32.08 -34.15
C LEU A 143 32.50 -30.99 -33.72
N HIS A 144 32.38 -30.54 -32.48
CA HIS A 144 33.32 -29.58 -31.91
C HIS A 144 34.55 -30.28 -31.33
N ASN A 145 35.70 -29.62 -31.42
CA ASN A 145 36.95 -30.09 -30.85
C ASN A 145 36.83 -30.10 -29.31
N GLU A 146 37.29 -31.16 -28.62
CA GLU A 146 37.10 -31.33 -27.16
C GLU A 146 37.77 -30.21 -26.32
N ALA A 147 38.66 -29.42 -26.92
CA ALA A 147 39.34 -28.29 -26.30
C ALA A 147 38.66 -26.93 -26.52
N GLU A 148 37.53 -26.87 -27.25
CA GLU A 148 36.85 -25.61 -27.56
C GLU A 148 35.88 -25.20 -26.43
N MET A 149 35.95 -23.92 -26.02
CA MET A 149 35.02 -23.30 -25.06
C MET A 149 34.18 -22.23 -25.78
N PRO A 150 33.25 -22.63 -26.67
CA PRO A 150 32.50 -21.69 -27.49
C PRO A 150 31.47 -20.88 -26.69
N LEU A 151 31.11 -21.37 -25.49
CA LEU A 151 30.13 -20.72 -24.63
C LEU A 151 30.80 -19.72 -23.70
N SER A 152 30.19 -18.55 -23.54
CA SER A 152 30.58 -17.53 -22.58
C SER A 152 29.39 -17.19 -21.71
N PHE A 153 29.45 -17.58 -20.44
CA PHE A 153 28.52 -17.11 -19.43
C PHE A 153 28.96 -15.74 -18.92
N LYS A 154 28.06 -14.77 -18.94
CA LYS A 154 28.36 -13.36 -18.67
C LYS A 154 27.39 -12.77 -17.67
N PHE A 155 27.91 -11.93 -16.79
CA PHE A 155 27.14 -10.88 -16.16
C PHE A 155 27.73 -9.54 -16.58
N GLU A 156 26.91 -8.71 -17.21
CA GLU A 156 27.26 -7.36 -17.64
C GLU A 156 26.42 -6.38 -16.82
N PRO A 157 27.04 -5.45 -16.05
CA PRO A 157 26.30 -4.50 -15.22
C PRO A 157 25.68 -3.37 -16.06
N MET A 158 24.97 -2.46 -15.38
CA MET A 158 24.32 -1.30 -16.00
C MET A 158 25.28 -0.47 -16.87
N LEU A 159 24.78 -0.04 -18.03
CA LEU A 159 25.44 0.87 -18.95
C LEU A 159 24.45 1.97 -19.38
N LEU A 160 24.83 3.23 -19.23
CA LEU A 160 24.07 4.37 -19.74
C LEU A 160 24.95 5.28 -20.60
N HIS A 161 24.39 5.78 -21.69
CA HIS A 161 24.95 6.91 -22.42
C HIS A 161 23.99 8.09 -22.34
N VAL A 162 24.49 9.21 -21.81
CA VAL A 162 23.69 10.42 -21.58
C VAL A 162 24.32 11.57 -22.36
N ALA A 163 23.60 12.10 -23.35
CA ALA A 163 23.96 13.36 -23.97
C ALA A 163 23.69 14.51 -22.98
N ALA A 164 24.64 15.43 -22.87
CA ALA A 164 24.52 16.63 -22.05
C ALA A 164 24.45 17.87 -22.95
N ALA A 165 23.66 18.86 -22.51
CA ALA A 165 23.48 20.11 -23.24
C ALA A 165 24.75 20.95 -23.34
N SER A 166 25.70 20.77 -22.41
CA SER A 166 26.97 21.49 -22.38
C SER A 166 28.09 20.62 -21.79
N LEU A 167 29.34 21.03 -22.03
CA LEU A 167 30.51 20.38 -21.43
C LEU A 167 30.45 20.41 -19.90
N SER A 168 30.06 21.54 -19.33
CA SER A 168 29.95 21.74 -17.88
C SER A 168 28.96 20.76 -17.24
N ARG A 169 27.76 20.60 -17.84
CA ARG A 169 26.77 19.62 -17.37
C ARG A 169 27.27 18.17 -17.51
N GLY A 170 27.96 17.86 -18.60
CA GLY A 170 28.59 16.55 -18.79
C GLY A 170 29.66 16.24 -17.73
N GLN A 171 30.47 17.23 -17.37
CA GLN A 171 31.48 17.11 -16.31
C GLN A 171 30.85 16.88 -14.93
N GLN A 172 29.78 17.62 -14.60
CA GLN A 172 29.03 17.44 -13.34
C GLN A 172 28.46 16.01 -13.23
N LEU A 173 27.81 15.53 -14.29
CA LEU A 173 27.23 14.18 -14.31
C LEU A 173 28.31 13.09 -14.22
N LEU A 174 29.44 13.26 -14.92
CA LEU A 174 30.58 12.35 -14.82
C LEU A 174 31.16 12.33 -13.40
N GLN A 175 31.36 13.50 -12.78
CA GLN A 175 31.89 13.59 -11.42
C GLN A 175 31.00 12.85 -10.43
N LEU A 176 29.68 13.00 -10.54
CA LEU A 176 28.71 12.28 -9.73
C LEU A 176 28.84 10.75 -9.92
N ALA A 177 28.88 10.29 -11.17
CA ALA A 177 29.05 8.86 -11.49
C ALA A 177 30.34 8.28 -10.89
N LEU A 178 31.46 9.01 -10.98
CA LEU A 178 32.74 8.59 -10.42
C LEU A 178 32.71 8.49 -8.89
N GLN A 179 32.03 9.43 -8.21
CA GLN A 179 31.85 9.42 -6.75
C GLN A 179 31.02 8.22 -6.28
N LEU A 180 30.06 7.78 -7.08
CA LEU A 180 29.25 6.56 -6.83
C LEU A 180 29.96 5.25 -7.18
N GLY A 181 31.22 5.33 -7.61
CA GLY A 181 32.05 4.17 -7.91
C GLY A 181 31.82 3.58 -9.30
N PHE A 182 31.25 4.32 -10.25
CA PHE A 182 31.27 3.97 -11.68
C PHE A 182 32.61 4.39 -12.29
N ARG A 183 33.71 3.79 -11.80
CA ARG A 183 35.09 4.24 -12.02
C ARG A 183 35.53 4.25 -13.49
N GLU A 184 34.93 3.41 -14.31
CA GLU A 184 35.21 3.30 -15.74
C GLU A 184 34.38 4.27 -16.60
N SER A 185 33.59 5.14 -15.97
CA SER A 185 32.80 6.15 -16.66
C SER A 185 33.69 7.17 -17.38
N GLY A 186 33.20 7.69 -18.51
CA GLY A 186 33.99 8.60 -19.34
C GLY A 186 33.13 9.64 -20.05
N LEU A 187 33.81 10.64 -20.61
CA LEU A 187 33.20 11.73 -21.37
C LEU A 187 33.70 11.69 -22.81
N VAL A 188 32.77 11.64 -23.76
CA VAL A 188 33.06 11.81 -25.19
C VAL A 188 32.64 13.22 -25.58
N VAL A 189 33.61 14.04 -25.98
CA VAL A 189 33.41 15.44 -26.35
C VAL A 189 33.75 15.62 -27.83
N THR A 190 32.83 16.23 -28.56
CA THR A 190 33.00 16.67 -29.95
C THR A 190 32.25 18.00 -30.11
N ASP A 191 32.49 18.72 -31.20
CA ASP A 191 31.82 19.99 -31.49
C ASP A 191 30.28 19.86 -31.54
N LEU A 192 29.78 18.66 -31.86
CA LEU A 192 28.35 18.37 -32.01
C LEU A 192 27.75 17.55 -30.87
N ARG A 193 28.53 17.08 -29.90
CA ARG A 193 27.98 16.29 -28.78
C ARG A 193 28.93 16.23 -27.61
N VAL A 194 28.34 16.29 -26.43
CA VAL A 194 28.94 15.87 -25.16
C VAL A 194 28.14 14.68 -24.67
N THR A 195 28.77 13.52 -24.53
CA THR A 195 28.11 12.28 -24.09
C THR A 195 28.87 11.68 -22.91
N VAL A 196 28.17 11.47 -21.80
CA VAL A 196 28.67 10.77 -20.62
C VAL A 196 28.35 9.29 -20.76
N ALA A 197 29.35 8.43 -20.69
CA ALA A 197 29.18 6.98 -20.57
C ALA A 197 29.28 6.59 -19.10
N ILE A 198 28.15 6.29 -18.46
CA ILE A 198 28.09 5.81 -17.07
C ILE A 198 28.16 4.28 -17.10
N ARG A 199 29.23 3.73 -16.54
CA ARG A 199 29.48 2.28 -16.57
C ARG A 199 30.36 1.85 -15.41
N THR A 200 30.24 0.58 -15.03
CA THR A 200 31.23 -0.05 -14.17
C THR A 200 31.67 -1.39 -14.73
N TYR A 201 32.94 -1.75 -14.60
CA TYR A 201 33.42 -3.09 -14.93
C TYR A 201 33.66 -3.96 -13.68
N SER A 202 33.64 -3.34 -12.48
CA SER A 202 33.90 -4.03 -11.21
C SER A 202 32.95 -5.20 -10.90
N LEU A 203 31.74 -5.18 -11.45
CA LEU A 203 30.77 -6.26 -11.29
C LEU A 203 30.76 -7.24 -12.45
N ALA A 204 31.45 -6.97 -13.56
CA ALA A 204 31.40 -7.81 -14.74
C ALA A 204 31.95 -9.22 -14.45
N LEU A 205 31.28 -10.23 -14.99
CA LEU A 205 31.70 -11.63 -14.96
C LEU A 205 31.73 -12.15 -16.38
N THR A 206 32.78 -12.87 -16.74
CA THR A 206 32.83 -13.62 -18.00
C THR A 206 33.54 -14.93 -17.75
N VAL A 207 32.84 -16.03 -17.97
CA VAL A 207 33.35 -17.38 -17.74
C VAL A 207 33.19 -18.17 -19.04
N PRO A 208 34.31 -18.59 -19.68
CA PRO A 208 34.24 -19.51 -20.80
C PRO A 208 33.80 -20.89 -20.31
N LEU A 209 32.88 -21.52 -21.03
CA LEU A 209 32.35 -22.85 -20.69
C LEU A 209 32.55 -23.78 -21.88
N ALA A 210 33.05 -24.98 -21.58
CA ALA A 210 33.08 -26.07 -22.55
C ALA A 210 31.71 -26.73 -22.63
N ARG A 211 31.23 -27.01 -23.84
CA ARG A 211 29.96 -27.70 -24.06
C ARG A 211 30.07 -29.21 -23.79
N HIS A 212 31.22 -29.79 -24.12
CA HIS A 212 31.52 -31.22 -24.00
C HIS A 212 32.96 -31.46 -23.51
N GLY A 213 33.32 -32.72 -23.34
CA GLY A 213 34.68 -33.15 -23.02
C GLY A 213 35.06 -32.96 -21.55
N ALA A 214 36.34 -33.15 -21.26
CA ALA A 214 36.88 -33.16 -19.90
C ALA A 214 36.76 -31.80 -19.16
N PHE A 215 36.58 -30.71 -19.89
CA PHE A 215 36.43 -29.35 -19.33
C PHE A 215 34.97 -28.92 -19.19
N ARG A 216 33.99 -29.79 -19.49
CA ARG A 216 32.58 -29.49 -19.28
C ARG A 216 32.33 -29.28 -17.77
N PRO A 217 31.77 -28.13 -17.35
CA PRO A 217 31.48 -27.88 -15.95
C PRO A 217 30.40 -28.85 -15.43
N PRO A 218 30.50 -29.34 -14.19
CA PRO A 218 29.43 -30.09 -13.56
C PRO A 218 28.23 -29.17 -13.25
N ASP A 219 27.03 -29.74 -13.14
CA ASP A 219 25.80 -28.97 -12.88
C ASP A 219 25.88 -28.15 -11.58
N GLU A 220 26.57 -28.66 -10.56
CA GLU A 220 26.79 -27.94 -9.30
C GLU A 220 27.56 -26.63 -9.53
N TYR A 221 28.55 -26.63 -10.44
CA TYR A 221 29.30 -25.43 -10.81
C TYR A 221 28.41 -24.42 -11.55
N LEU A 222 27.57 -24.89 -12.47
CA LEU A 222 26.63 -24.03 -13.19
C LEU A 222 25.60 -23.39 -12.24
N ARG A 223 25.09 -24.14 -11.25
CA ARG A 223 24.22 -23.60 -10.20
C ARG A 223 24.94 -22.51 -9.39
N ALA A 224 26.16 -22.79 -8.93
CA ALA A 224 26.96 -21.81 -8.20
C ALA A 224 27.24 -20.55 -9.04
N LEU A 225 27.44 -20.72 -10.35
CA LEU A 225 27.68 -19.62 -11.29
C LEU A 225 26.45 -18.73 -11.45
N ALA A 226 25.25 -19.31 -11.55
CA ALA A 226 23.99 -18.56 -11.55
C ALA A 226 23.78 -17.79 -10.24
N VAL A 227 24.06 -18.42 -9.09
CA VAL A 227 23.97 -17.77 -7.77
C VAL A 227 24.92 -16.58 -7.65
N GLU A 228 26.16 -16.71 -8.13
CA GLU A 228 27.13 -15.61 -8.14
C GLU A 228 26.72 -14.47 -9.09
N ALA A 229 26.15 -14.79 -10.25
CA ALA A 229 25.61 -13.80 -11.17
C ALA A 229 24.43 -13.02 -10.54
N ASN A 230 23.52 -13.72 -9.85
CA ASN A 230 22.42 -13.10 -9.13
C ASN A 230 22.92 -12.21 -7.97
N ARG A 231 23.96 -12.64 -7.24
CA ARG A 231 24.61 -11.80 -6.23
C ARG A 231 25.13 -10.48 -6.83
N ARG A 232 25.75 -10.54 -8.02
CA ARG A 232 26.22 -9.33 -8.74
C ARG A 232 25.07 -8.49 -9.27
N MET A 233 23.98 -9.12 -9.72
CA MET A 233 22.75 -8.42 -10.12
C MET A 233 22.19 -7.59 -8.97
N ARG A 234 22.10 -8.13 -7.75
CA ARG A 234 21.64 -7.37 -6.56
C ARG A 234 22.51 -6.14 -6.28
N VAL A 235 23.83 -6.30 -6.29
CA VAL A 235 24.76 -5.17 -6.08
C VAL A 235 24.65 -4.14 -7.21
N ASN A 236 24.37 -4.56 -8.44
CA ASN A 236 24.10 -3.67 -9.57
C ASN A 236 22.80 -2.88 -9.36
N THR A 237 21.72 -3.53 -8.91
CA THR A 237 20.46 -2.87 -8.55
C THR A 237 20.65 -1.84 -7.44
N GLU A 238 21.39 -2.15 -6.38
CA GLU A 238 21.73 -1.17 -5.34
C GLU A 238 22.48 0.05 -5.91
N LYS A 239 23.41 -0.17 -6.86
CA LYS A 239 24.13 0.92 -7.53
C LYS A 239 23.21 1.77 -8.40
N ILE A 240 22.25 1.17 -9.10
CA ILE A 240 21.20 1.87 -9.87
C ILE A 240 20.38 2.76 -8.93
N GLN A 241 19.96 2.23 -7.79
CA GLN A 241 19.18 2.99 -6.79
C GLN A 241 19.97 4.17 -6.21
N ARG A 242 21.25 3.96 -5.87
CA ARG A 242 22.13 5.05 -5.41
C ARG A 242 22.33 6.11 -6.48
N LEU A 243 22.46 5.71 -7.75
CA LEU A 243 22.55 6.64 -8.87
C LEU A 243 21.27 7.47 -9.01
N PHE A 244 20.09 6.83 -8.97
CA PHE A 244 18.81 7.52 -8.99
C PHE A 244 18.73 8.58 -7.88
N HIS A 245 19.00 8.18 -6.64
CA HIS A 245 18.97 9.06 -5.47
C HIS A 245 19.89 10.28 -5.64
N SER A 246 21.17 10.05 -5.98
CA SER A 246 22.12 11.15 -6.12
C SER A 246 21.83 12.04 -7.33
N LEU A 247 21.26 11.51 -8.42
CA LEU A 247 20.77 12.33 -9.53
C LEU A 247 19.66 13.27 -9.08
N THR A 248 18.69 12.77 -8.32
CA THR A 248 17.62 13.57 -7.72
C THR A 248 18.18 14.69 -6.84
N GLU A 249 19.13 14.39 -5.96
CA GLU A 249 19.73 15.38 -5.06
C GLU A 249 20.53 16.48 -5.78
N HIS A 250 21.31 16.09 -6.79
CA HIS A 250 22.30 16.99 -7.40
C HIS A 250 21.73 17.82 -8.55
N PHE A 251 20.73 17.30 -9.26
CA PHE A 251 20.19 17.93 -10.47
C PHE A 251 18.73 18.37 -10.33
N PHE A 252 18.08 18.14 -9.19
CA PHE A 252 16.69 18.54 -8.97
C PHE A 252 16.48 19.21 -7.61
N ARG A 253 15.36 19.92 -7.50
CA ARG A 253 14.83 20.54 -6.28
C ARG A 253 13.40 20.05 -6.05
N PRO A 254 12.99 19.82 -4.79
CA PRO A 254 11.61 19.49 -4.48
C PRO A 254 10.70 20.69 -4.80
N VAL A 255 9.46 20.40 -5.20
CA VAL A 255 8.39 21.38 -5.43
C VAL A 255 7.25 21.09 -4.47
N PRO A 256 6.61 22.11 -3.86
CA PRO A 256 5.41 21.89 -3.04
C PRO A 256 4.32 21.21 -3.88
N LEU A 257 3.75 20.12 -3.36
CA LEU A 257 2.70 19.37 -4.04
C LEU A 257 1.33 19.67 -3.46
N SER A 258 0.34 19.45 -4.31
CA SER A 258 -1.05 19.24 -3.92
C SER A 258 -1.56 17.95 -4.57
N CYS A 259 -2.50 17.28 -3.91
CA CYS A 259 -3.10 16.04 -4.37
C CYS A 259 -4.52 16.36 -4.82
N ARG A 260 -4.75 16.23 -6.12
CA ARG A 260 -6.05 16.45 -6.76
C ARG A 260 -6.82 15.15 -6.75
N ILE A 261 -8.04 15.17 -6.22
CA ILE A 261 -8.87 13.99 -5.99
C ILE A 261 -10.19 14.14 -6.74
N ARG A 262 -10.48 13.17 -7.62
CA ARG A 262 -11.80 13.01 -8.25
C ARG A 262 -12.51 11.83 -7.62
N VAL A 263 -13.78 11.97 -7.28
CA VAL A 263 -14.56 10.94 -6.58
C VAL A 263 -15.75 10.52 -7.44
N GLN A 264 -16.09 9.23 -7.38
CA GLN A 264 -17.27 8.66 -8.02
C GLN A 264 -17.95 7.69 -7.05
N ALA A 265 -19.29 7.76 -6.98
CA ALA A 265 -20.09 6.92 -6.09
C ALA A 265 -19.99 5.43 -6.44
N LEU A 266 -20.10 4.57 -5.42
CA LEU A 266 -20.25 3.14 -5.58
C LEU A 266 -21.45 2.59 -4.79
N PRO A 267 -21.92 1.38 -5.13
CA PRO A 267 -22.94 0.69 -4.35
C PRO A 267 -22.52 0.54 -2.88
N GLN A 268 -23.48 0.76 -1.97
CA GLN A 268 -23.21 0.79 -0.55
C GLN A 268 -23.03 -0.60 0.06
N LEU A 269 -21.92 -0.80 0.79
CA LEU A 269 -21.61 -2.06 1.46
C LEU A 269 -22.35 -2.24 2.80
N GLY A 270 -22.50 -1.17 3.60
CA GLY A 270 -23.19 -1.25 4.90
C GLY A 270 -22.50 -2.13 5.96
N LEU A 271 -21.16 -2.21 5.92
CA LEU A 271 -20.32 -2.93 6.88
C LEU A 271 -19.15 -2.05 7.33
N ARG A 272 -18.75 -2.19 8.60
CA ARG A 272 -17.50 -1.63 9.14
C ARG A 272 -16.62 -2.75 9.71
N SER A 273 -15.34 -2.46 9.92
CA SER A 273 -14.38 -3.43 10.47
C SER A 273 -14.38 -4.75 9.68
N HIS A 274 -14.69 -4.67 8.39
CA HIS A 274 -14.52 -5.74 7.44
C HIS A 274 -13.07 -5.68 6.92
N SER A 275 -12.65 -6.73 6.22
CA SER A 275 -11.38 -6.73 5.51
C SER A 275 -11.64 -6.94 4.02
N ALA A 276 -10.95 -6.20 3.16
CA ALA A 276 -11.22 -6.24 1.72
C ALA A 276 -9.94 -6.16 0.88
N VAL A 277 -10.00 -6.76 -0.31
CA VAL A 277 -8.90 -6.81 -1.29
C VAL A 277 -9.42 -6.62 -2.71
N ALA A 278 -8.55 -6.18 -3.62
CA ALA A 278 -8.80 -6.16 -5.06
C ALA A 278 -8.06 -7.34 -5.70
N VAL A 279 -8.75 -8.09 -6.57
CA VAL A 279 -8.21 -9.23 -7.29
C VAL A 279 -8.44 -9.03 -8.79
N THR A 280 -7.38 -9.09 -9.59
CA THR A 280 -7.45 -8.98 -11.06
C THR A 280 -7.69 -10.35 -11.68
N ARG A 281 -8.62 -10.46 -12.63
CA ARG A 281 -8.87 -11.75 -13.30
C ARG A 281 -7.81 -12.01 -14.38
N PRO A 282 -7.05 -13.12 -14.35
CA PRO A 282 -5.94 -13.36 -15.28
C PRO A 282 -6.31 -13.41 -16.77
N ARG A 283 -7.59 -13.65 -17.11
CA ARG A 283 -8.04 -13.78 -18.52
C ARG A 283 -8.43 -12.45 -19.18
N THR A 284 -8.54 -11.37 -18.41
CA THR A 284 -8.92 -10.05 -18.90
C THR A 284 -8.19 -8.99 -18.07
N THR A 285 -7.32 -8.19 -18.70
CA THR A 285 -6.59 -7.11 -17.99
C THR A 285 -7.50 -6.03 -17.40
N ASP A 286 -8.76 -5.99 -17.84
CA ASP A 286 -9.70 -4.90 -17.57
C ASP A 286 -10.80 -5.25 -16.57
N SER A 287 -10.78 -6.47 -15.98
CA SER A 287 -11.74 -6.84 -14.93
C SER A 287 -11.10 -7.05 -13.56
N ILE A 288 -11.75 -6.47 -12.55
CA ILE A 288 -11.27 -6.41 -11.17
C ILE A 288 -12.43 -6.73 -10.25
N ASP A 289 -12.19 -7.61 -9.30
CA ASP A 289 -13.14 -7.98 -8.26
C ASP A 289 -12.69 -7.41 -6.91
N ILE A 290 -13.61 -6.71 -6.23
CA ILE A 290 -13.41 -6.27 -4.86
C ILE A 290 -14.08 -7.27 -3.93
N ILE A 291 -13.29 -7.97 -3.14
CA ILE A 291 -13.76 -9.06 -2.28
C ILE A 291 -13.70 -8.60 -0.83
N VAL A 292 -14.82 -8.75 -0.12
CA VAL A 292 -14.99 -8.34 1.28
C VAL A 292 -15.27 -9.56 2.14
N PHE A 293 -14.55 -9.67 3.26
CA PHE A 293 -14.68 -10.75 4.23
C PHE A 293 -15.17 -10.21 5.58
N GLY A 294 -16.25 -10.81 6.10
CA GLY A 294 -16.76 -10.53 7.44
C GLY A 294 -17.18 -9.08 7.66
N GLY A 295 -16.95 -8.57 8.87
CA GLY A 295 -17.32 -7.22 9.29
C GLY A 295 -18.61 -7.18 10.11
N TYR A 296 -19.01 -5.99 10.52
CA TYR A 296 -20.20 -5.77 11.33
C TYR A 296 -21.13 -4.76 10.67
N GLY A 297 -22.40 -5.12 10.54
CA GLY A 297 -23.43 -4.26 9.99
C GLY A 297 -24.60 -5.04 9.44
N ARG A 298 -25.34 -4.43 8.50
CA ARG A 298 -26.47 -5.09 7.84
C ARG A 298 -26.05 -5.83 6.55
N GLY A 299 -24.85 -5.53 6.05
CA GLY A 299 -24.43 -5.96 4.72
C GLY A 299 -25.10 -5.16 3.61
N PRO A 300 -24.72 -5.42 2.35
CA PRO A 300 -25.25 -4.70 1.21
C PRO A 300 -26.72 -5.07 0.95
N ARG A 301 -27.48 -4.16 0.34
CA ARG A 301 -28.84 -4.45 -0.11
C ARG A 301 -28.78 -5.34 -1.36
N LEU A 302 -29.00 -6.63 -1.21
CA LEU A 302 -29.01 -7.59 -2.32
C LEU A 302 -30.25 -7.37 -3.21
N ALA A 303 -30.05 -7.28 -4.54
CA ALA A 303 -31.07 -6.93 -5.53
C ALA A 303 -32.34 -7.83 -5.56
N LYS A 304 -32.31 -8.99 -4.89
CA LYS A 304 -33.39 -10.00 -4.94
C LYS A 304 -34.26 -10.11 -3.67
N ASN A 305 -34.02 -9.32 -2.62
CA ASN A 305 -34.77 -9.41 -1.35
C ASN A 305 -35.63 -8.17 -1.09
N THR A 306 -36.84 -8.14 -1.65
CA THR A 306 -37.85 -7.09 -1.40
C THR A 306 -38.85 -7.43 -0.28
N GLY A 307 -38.66 -8.53 0.47
CA GLY A 307 -39.72 -9.06 1.35
C GLY A 307 -39.35 -9.55 2.76
N ARG A 308 -38.09 -9.43 3.23
CA ARG A 308 -37.74 -9.83 4.61
C ARG A 308 -37.60 -8.61 5.53
N SER A 309 -38.17 -8.74 6.72
CA SER A 309 -38.01 -7.85 7.87
C SER A 309 -36.55 -7.37 8.01
N LEU A 310 -36.36 -6.06 8.21
CA LEU A 310 -35.06 -5.41 8.43
C LEU A 310 -34.31 -6.12 9.58
N GLN A 311 -33.38 -7.01 9.22
CA GLN A 311 -32.54 -7.69 10.19
C GLN A 311 -31.62 -6.67 10.86
N GLY A 312 -31.50 -6.74 12.19
CA GLY A 312 -30.59 -5.89 12.96
C GLY A 312 -29.14 -6.12 12.56
N SER A 313 -28.28 -5.13 12.78
CA SER A 313 -26.85 -5.26 12.48
C SER A 313 -26.21 -6.41 13.24
N GLN A 314 -25.40 -7.20 12.55
CA GLN A 314 -24.73 -8.37 13.10
C GLN A 314 -23.33 -8.50 12.53
N ARG A 315 -22.51 -9.35 13.16
CA ARG A 315 -21.24 -9.75 12.55
C ARG A 315 -21.55 -10.67 11.38
N SER A 316 -20.84 -10.47 10.28
CA SER A 316 -21.00 -11.22 9.06
C SER A 316 -20.03 -12.41 9.04
N SER A 317 -20.52 -13.55 8.55
CA SER A 317 -19.71 -14.67 8.08
C SER A 317 -19.66 -14.72 6.56
N HIS A 318 -20.25 -13.75 5.86
CA HIS A 318 -20.42 -13.77 4.41
C HIS A 318 -19.22 -13.19 3.68
N ILE A 319 -19.08 -13.60 2.42
CA ILE A 319 -18.14 -13.03 1.45
C ILE A 319 -18.97 -12.24 0.43
N TYR A 320 -18.64 -10.97 0.25
CA TYR A 320 -19.27 -10.12 -0.75
C TYR A 320 -18.27 -9.78 -1.85
N CYS A 321 -18.78 -9.63 -3.07
CA CYS A 321 -17.98 -9.23 -4.21
C CYS A 321 -18.69 -8.10 -4.97
N LEU A 322 -17.88 -7.16 -5.47
CA LEU A 322 -18.27 -6.13 -6.41
C LEU A 322 -17.34 -6.22 -7.62
N THR A 323 -17.90 -6.55 -8.78
CA THR A 323 -17.12 -6.69 -10.02
C THR A 323 -17.05 -5.35 -10.75
N ARG A 324 -15.89 -5.04 -11.32
CA ARG A 324 -15.72 -4.11 -12.43
C ARG A 324 -15.38 -4.90 -13.68
N ALA A 325 -16.17 -4.76 -14.74
CA ALA A 325 -15.92 -5.39 -16.03
C ALA A 325 -15.90 -4.34 -17.14
N ASN A 326 -14.87 -4.37 -17.99
CA ASN A 326 -14.70 -3.43 -19.12
C ASN A 326 -14.80 -1.96 -18.68
N GLY A 327 -14.20 -1.64 -17.53
CA GLY A 327 -14.20 -0.29 -16.97
C GLY A 327 -15.46 0.12 -16.19
N VAL A 328 -16.53 -0.68 -16.20
CA VAL A 328 -17.83 -0.37 -15.57
C VAL A 328 -18.05 -1.22 -14.33
N TRP A 329 -18.53 -0.60 -13.24
CA TRP A 329 -18.89 -1.28 -11.99
C TRP A 329 -20.29 -1.89 -12.07
N GLU A 330 -20.48 -3.04 -11.42
CA GLU A 330 -21.82 -3.59 -11.19
C GLU A 330 -22.69 -2.64 -10.32
N ASP A 331 -24.00 -2.66 -10.53
CA ASP A 331 -24.96 -1.82 -9.81
C ASP A 331 -25.14 -2.18 -8.32
N GLY A 332 -24.57 -3.31 -7.89
CA GLY A 332 -24.74 -3.80 -6.53
C GLY A 332 -23.76 -4.91 -6.17
N TRP A 333 -23.56 -5.08 -4.87
CA TRP A 333 -22.79 -6.18 -4.31
C TRP A 333 -23.56 -7.49 -4.47
N HIS A 334 -22.83 -8.57 -4.76
CA HIS A 334 -23.35 -9.92 -4.72
C HIS A 334 -22.65 -10.74 -3.62
N GLU A 335 -23.37 -11.68 -3.03
CA GLU A 335 -22.81 -12.60 -2.04
C GLU A 335 -22.23 -13.81 -2.76
N ILE A 336 -20.99 -14.19 -2.42
CA ILE A 336 -20.37 -15.43 -2.88
C ILE A 336 -20.81 -16.53 -1.91
N PRO A 337 -21.62 -17.52 -2.35
CA PRO A 337 -22.04 -18.62 -1.50
C PRO A 337 -20.83 -19.44 -1.06
N GLN A 338 -20.78 -19.80 0.21
CA GLN A 338 -19.71 -20.65 0.72
C GLN A 338 -19.99 -22.12 0.42
N GLY A 339 -18.98 -22.81 -0.12
CA GLY A 339 -19.03 -24.25 -0.34
C GLY A 339 -19.09 -25.02 0.98
N HIS A 340 -19.74 -26.19 0.99
CA HIS A 340 -19.77 -27.04 2.18
C HIS A 340 -18.39 -27.72 2.35
N PRO A 341 -17.69 -27.53 3.50
CA PRO A 341 -16.35 -28.09 3.70
C PRO A 341 -16.29 -29.62 3.61
N SER A 342 -17.42 -30.30 3.84
CA SER A 342 -17.54 -31.76 3.81
C SER A 342 -17.37 -32.38 2.41
N ASP A 343 -17.52 -31.58 1.36
CA ASP A 343 -17.61 -32.09 -0.01
C ASP A 343 -16.23 -32.17 -0.69
N LEU A 344 -15.19 -31.66 -0.02
CA LEU A 344 -13.82 -31.56 -0.53
C LEU A 344 -12.84 -32.16 0.49
N GLY A 345 -11.85 -32.88 -0.01
CA GLY A 345 -10.71 -33.33 0.79
C GLY A 345 -9.59 -32.30 0.86
N ASP A 346 -8.53 -32.64 1.58
CA ASP A 346 -7.30 -31.86 1.57
C ASP A 346 -6.80 -31.65 0.14
N THR A 347 -6.52 -30.39 -0.20
CA THR A 347 -6.20 -29.97 -1.57
C THR A 347 -4.91 -29.16 -1.58
N CYS A 348 -4.11 -29.35 -2.62
CA CYS A 348 -2.89 -28.60 -2.84
C CYS A 348 -3.18 -27.33 -3.66
N ILE A 349 -2.96 -26.15 -3.08
CA ILE A 349 -3.28 -24.86 -3.71
C ILE A 349 -2.08 -24.36 -4.54
N SER A 350 -2.30 -24.17 -5.84
CA SER A 350 -1.33 -23.61 -6.79
C SER A 350 -1.34 -22.08 -6.76
N PRO A 351 -0.21 -21.36 -6.93
CA PRO A 351 1.11 -21.85 -7.35
C PRO A 351 2.04 -22.26 -6.20
N PHE A 352 1.66 -21.96 -4.96
CA PHE A 352 2.54 -22.19 -3.81
C PHE A 352 2.70 -23.66 -3.42
N ARG A 353 1.76 -24.52 -3.79
CA ARG A 353 1.70 -25.95 -3.45
C ARG A 353 1.55 -26.20 -1.94
N PHE A 354 0.74 -25.38 -1.28
CA PHE A 354 0.35 -25.60 0.12
C PHE A 354 -0.74 -26.67 0.20
N THR A 355 -0.56 -27.66 1.07
CA THR A 355 -1.63 -28.62 1.37
C THR A 355 -2.55 -27.98 2.41
N CYS A 356 -3.83 -27.86 2.07
CA CYS A 356 -4.81 -27.17 2.90
C CYS A 356 -6.10 -27.98 3.03
N ARG A 357 -6.79 -27.81 4.16
CA ARG A 357 -8.13 -28.35 4.40
C ARG A 357 -9.20 -27.29 4.12
N PRO A 358 -10.35 -27.65 3.52
CA PRO A 358 -11.43 -26.71 3.29
C PRO A 358 -12.12 -26.31 4.60
N VAL A 359 -12.45 -25.03 4.73
CA VAL A 359 -13.12 -24.45 5.91
C VAL A 359 -14.11 -23.37 5.49
N ALA A 360 -15.06 -23.07 6.37
CA ALA A 360 -16.00 -21.95 6.20
C ALA A 360 -15.53 -20.73 6.98
N LEU A 361 -15.83 -19.54 6.46
CA LEU A 361 -15.56 -18.28 7.14
C LEU A 361 -16.46 -18.16 8.37
N THR A 362 -15.84 -18.15 9.54
CA THR A 362 -16.59 -17.89 10.79
C THR A 362 -17.02 -16.43 10.86
N THR A 363 -18.13 -16.18 11.55
CA THR A 363 -18.62 -14.83 11.86
C THR A 363 -17.54 -14.00 12.56
N ARG A 364 -17.05 -12.94 11.91
CA ARG A 364 -15.92 -12.15 12.43
C ARG A 364 -15.98 -10.68 12.05
N GLU A 365 -15.31 -9.85 12.83
CA GLU A 365 -14.96 -8.46 12.49
C GLU A 365 -13.51 -8.18 12.89
N GLY A 366 -12.88 -7.18 12.27
CA GLY A 366 -11.53 -6.72 12.61
C GLY A 366 -10.40 -7.68 12.20
N SER A 367 -10.67 -8.58 11.24
CA SER A 367 -9.65 -9.36 10.54
C SER A 367 -8.81 -8.46 9.63
N ALA A 368 -7.65 -8.94 9.20
CA ALA A 368 -6.83 -8.27 8.19
C ALA A 368 -6.62 -9.21 7.00
N THR A 369 -6.52 -8.63 5.79
CA THR A 369 -6.39 -9.38 4.54
C THR A 369 -5.38 -8.76 3.60
N CYS A 370 -4.67 -9.60 2.85
CA CYS A 370 -3.85 -9.15 1.72
C CYS A 370 -3.81 -10.21 0.62
N VAL A 371 -3.55 -9.77 -0.62
CA VAL A 371 -3.26 -10.69 -1.73
C VAL A 371 -1.80 -11.13 -1.61
N LEU A 372 -1.55 -12.44 -1.66
CA LEU A 372 -0.20 -12.98 -1.53
C LEU A 372 0.62 -12.75 -2.81
N PRO A 373 1.87 -12.26 -2.71
CA PRO A 373 2.72 -12.02 -3.87
C PRO A 373 3.03 -13.33 -4.60
N GLY A 374 2.87 -13.36 -5.93
CA GLY A 374 3.14 -14.52 -6.77
C GLY A 374 2.00 -15.53 -6.92
N GLY A 375 0.94 -15.43 -6.11
CA GLY A 375 -0.32 -16.14 -6.34
C GLY A 375 -1.28 -15.23 -7.08
N ILE A 376 -1.63 -15.55 -8.33
CA ILE A 376 -2.38 -14.66 -9.24
C ILE A 376 -3.76 -14.24 -8.65
N SER A 377 -4.25 -14.88 -7.59
CA SER A 377 -5.49 -14.50 -6.88
C SER A 377 -5.64 -15.08 -5.46
N ILE A 378 -4.53 -15.41 -4.76
CA ILE A 378 -4.62 -16.00 -3.42
C ILE A 378 -4.64 -14.92 -2.35
N VAL A 379 -5.69 -14.91 -1.54
CA VAL A 379 -5.88 -13.94 -0.45
C VAL A 379 -5.59 -14.62 0.88
N ALA A 380 -4.73 -14.03 1.71
CA ALA A 380 -4.55 -14.43 3.10
C ALA A 380 -5.46 -13.59 4.00
N ILE A 381 -6.07 -14.24 4.98
CA ILE A 381 -6.95 -13.65 6.00
C ILE A 381 -6.41 -14.08 7.36
N PHE A 382 -6.12 -13.13 8.25
CA PHE A 382 -5.66 -13.44 9.59
C PHE A 382 -6.54 -12.80 10.67
N GLY A 383 -6.92 -13.62 11.63
CA GLY A 383 -7.51 -13.22 12.90
C GLY A 383 -8.87 -12.53 12.82
N GLY A 384 -9.07 -11.55 13.69
CA GLY A 384 -10.34 -10.88 13.93
C GLY A 384 -10.98 -11.31 15.24
N ARG A 385 -12.29 -11.12 15.39
CA ARG A 385 -13.01 -11.52 16.61
C ARG A 385 -14.45 -11.87 16.35
N THR A 386 -14.98 -12.83 17.11
CA THR A 386 -16.43 -13.12 17.13
C THR A 386 -17.17 -12.25 18.15
N ASN A 387 -16.47 -11.77 19.17
CA ASN A 387 -16.90 -10.80 20.16
C ASN A 387 -15.65 -10.22 20.87
N PRO A 388 -15.76 -9.13 21.67
CA PRO A 388 -14.59 -8.52 22.32
C PRO A 388 -13.76 -9.43 23.23
N ALA A 389 -14.32 -10.52 23.74
CA ALA A 389 -13.63 -11.48 24.60
C ALA A 389 -13.15 -12.73 23.84
N ASN A 390 -13.41 -12.83 22.53
CA ASN A 390 -13.04 -13.99 21.73
C ASN A 390 -12.30 -13.56 20.44
N PRO A 391 -11.01 -13.20 20.57
CA PRO A 391 -10.12 -13.02 19.43
C PRO A 391 -9.92 -14.33 18.65
N LEU A 392 -9.64 -14.20 17.36
CA LEU A 392 -9.30 -15.29 16.45
C LEU A 392 -7.84 -15.17 16.03
N GLY A 393 -7.17 -16.29 15.83
CA GLY A 393 -5.77 -16.37 15.37
C GLY A 393 -5.59 -17.36 14.22
N ASP A 394 -6.67 -17.65 13.48
CA ASP A 394 -6.64 -18.51 12.31
C ASP A 394 -6.06 -17.80 11.09
N LEU A 395 -5.26 -18.52 10.30
CA LEU A 395 -4.79 -18.11 8.99
C LEU A 395 -5.62 -18.85 7.93
N LEU A 396 -6.43 -18.11 7.19
CA LEU A 396 -7.24 -18.65 6.11
C LEU A 396 -6.70 -18.16 4.77
N LEU A 397 -6.71 -19.04 3.77
CA LEU A 397 -6.41 -18.74 2.38
C LEU A 397 -7.70 -18.80 1.57
N TYR A 398 -7.90 -17.85 0.68
CA TYR A 398 -9.01 -17.82 -0.25
C TYR A 398 -8.47 -17.77 -1.68
N ASP A 399 -8.82 -18.77 -2.48
CA ASP A 399 -8.44 -18.91 -3.88
C ASP A 399 -9.61 -18.48 -4.75
N HIS A 400 -9.62 -17.21 -5.15
CA HIS A 400 -10.71 -16.63 -5.93
C HIS A 400 -10.81 -17.24 -7.35
N GLU A 401 -9.72 -17.74 -7.89
CA GLU A 401 -9.65 -18.16 -9.28
C GLU A 401 -10.15 -19.60 -9.49
N HIS A 402 -9.64 -20.55 -8.70
CA HIS A 402 -9.91 -21.96 -8.93
C HIS A 402 -11.05 -22.50 -8.06
N HIS A 403 -11.24 -21.93 -6.88
CA HIS A 403 -12.18 -22.43 -5.87
C HIS A 403 -13.01 -21.30 -5.24
N PRO A 404 -13.76 -20.51 -6.05
CA PRO A 404 -14.54 -19.40 -5.53
C PRO A 404 -15.54 -19.88 -4.46
N GLY A 405 -15.58 -19.16 -3.34
CA GLY A 405 -16.45 -19.49 -2.20
C GLY A 405 -15.91 -20.55 -1.25
N ILE A 406 -14.72 -21.11 -1.46
CA ILE A 406 -14.06 -22.03 -0.52
C ILE A 406 -12.89 -21.32 0.15
N LEU A 407 -12.83 -21.39 1.47
CA LEU A 407 -11.65 -21.00 2.23
C LEU A 407 -10.86 -22.24 2.62
N TRP A 408 -9.57 -22.02 2.84
CA TRP A 408 -8.61 -23.08 3.07
C TRP A 408 -7.78 -22.76 4.29
N GLU A 409 -7.63 -23.72 5.19
CA GLU A 409 -6.69 -23.61 6.31
C GLU A 409 -5.45 -24.43 5.97
N PRO A 410 -4.24 -23.82 5.95
CA PRO A 410 -3.01 -24.55 5.67
C PRO A 410 -2.75 -25.62 6.74
N ASN A 411 -2.40 -26.84 6.29
CA ASN A 411 -2.16 -27.96 7.20
C ASN A 411 -0.79 -27.90 7.88
N ASP A 412 0.20 -27.24 7.26
CA ASP A 412 1.58 -27.16 7.74
C ASP A 412 2.01 -25.70 7.91
N ILE A 413 1.79 -25.19 9.13
CA ILE A 413 2.23 -23.86 9.57
C ILE A 413 3.24 -24.06 10.71
N ARG A 414 4.44 -23.52 10.55
CA ARG A 414 5.56 -23.67 11.48
C ARG A 414 6.00 -22.32 12.05
N GLY A 415 6.96 -22.35 12.98
CA GLY A 415 7.60 -21.16 13.55
C GLY A 415 6.84 -20.55 14.75
N CYS A 416 7.01 -19.24 14.95
CA CYS A 416 6.42 -18.48 16.04
C CYS A 416 5.02 -18.00 15.65
N LEU A 417 3.98 -18.73 16.04
CA LEU A 417 2.60 -18.40 15.70
C LEU A 417 2.17 -17.09 16.36
N PRO A 418 1.55 -16.15 15.61
CA PRO A 418 1.02 -14.94 16.21
C PRO A 418 -0.15 -15.21 17.16
N GLU A 419 -0.31 -14.36 18.17
CA GLU A 419 -1.44 -14.44 19.08
C GLU A 419 -2.77 -14.11 18.41
N PRO A 420 -3.89 -14.71 18.87
CA PRO A 420 -5.22 -14.29 18.45
C PRO A 420 -5.46 -12.79 18.73
N SER A 421 -5.77 -12.05 17.67
CA SER A 421 -5.91 -10.59 17.74
C SER A 421 -6.91 -10.02 16.75
N TRP A 422 -7.33 -8.78 16.99
CA TRP A 422 -8.07 -7.97 16.01
C TRP A 422 -7.54 -6.53 15.97
N GLY A 423 -7.82 -5.83 14.87
CA GLY A 423 -7.35 -4.45 14.65
C GLY A 423 -5.84 -4.36 14.41
N HIS A 424 -5.22 -5.47 14.05
CA HIS A 424 -3.88 -5.58 13.47
C HIS A 424 -3.90 -5.27 11.97
N THR A 425 -2.72 -5.14 11.39
CA THR A 425 -2.53 -5.02 9.94
C THR A 425 -1.91 -6.30 9.39
N LEU A 426 -2.28 -6.67 8.16
CA LEU A 426 -1.65 -7.74 7.38
C LEU A 426 -1.27 -7.13 6.03
N THR A 427 0.00 -6.85 5.84
CA THR A 427 0.51 -6.11 4.67
C THR A 427 1.26 -7.07 3.76
N ALA A 428 0.84 -7.17 2.49
CA ALA A 428 1.57 -7.94 1.49
C ALA A 428 2.97 -7.37 1.27
N MET A 429 3.96 -8.25 1.14
CA MET A 429 5.30 -7.83 0.76
C MET A 429 5.37 -7.54 -0.74
N PRO A 430 6.15 -6.54 -1.19
CA PRO A 430 6.37 -6.31 -2.62
C PRO A 430 6.87 -7.59 -3.30
N PHE A 431 6.44 -7.85 -4.53
CA PHE A 431 6.86 -9.01 -5.30
C PHE A 431 8.27 -8.77 -5.86
N GLY A 432 9.23 -9.60 -5.46
CA GLY A 432 10.59 -9.58 -5.97
C GLY A 432 11.11 -11.02 -6.07
N SER A 433 11.86 -11.31 -7.12
CA SER A 433 12.23 -12.67 -7.56
C SER A 433 13.05 -13.50 -6.56
N SER A 434 13.45 -12.94 -5.41
CA SER A 434 14.30 -13.60 -4.40
C SER A 434 13.71 -13.70 -2.99
N SER A 435 12.58 -13.06 -2.68
CA SER A 435 12.00 -13.11 -1.33
C SER A 435 10.88 -14.14 -1.25
N ASN A 436 11.02 -15.08 -0.29
CA ASN A 436 9.96 -16.01 0.05
C ASN A 436 8.97 -15.45 1.09
N ARG A 437 9.17 -14.20 1.52
CA ARG A 437 8.28 -13.48 2.43
C ARG A 437 7.04 -13.04 1.69
N LEU A 438 5.88 -13.44 2.21
CA LEU A 438 4.58 -13.20 1.60
C LEU A 438 3.88 -11.98 2.19
N ALA A 439 3.88 -11.86 3.51
CA ALA A 439 3.16 -10.81 4.22
C ALA A 439 3.78 -10.51 5.59
N VAL A 440 3.44 -9.35 6.15
CA VAL A 440 3.82 -8.94 7.51
C VAL A 440 2.56 -8.65 8.31
N LEU A 441 2.43 -9.31 9.45
CA LEU A 441 1.40 -9.08 10.45
C LEU A 441 1.96 -8.14 11.53
N CYS A 442 1.27 -7.04 11.84
CA CYS A 442 1.75 -6.09 12.84
C CYS A 442 0.64 -5.68 13.81
N GLY A 443 0.99 -5.68 15.10
CA GLY A 443 0.21 -5.13 16.20
C GLY A 443 -1.13 -5.82 16.42
N GLY A 444 -2.15 -5.03 16.76
CA GLY A 444 -3.49 -5.48 17.14
C GLY A 444 -3.68 -5.52 18.64
N ARG A 445 -4.76 -6.19 19.07
CA ARG A 445 -5.02 -6.42 20.49
C ARG A 445 -5.71 -7.75 20.72
N ASN A 446 -5.50 -8.29 21.91
CA ASN A 446 -6.26 -9.42 22.43
C ASN A 446 -7.30 -8.92 23.45
N GLU A 447 -7.90 -9.84 24.22
CA GLU A 447 -8.87 -9.51 25.27
C GLU A 447 -8.30 -8.53 26.32
N ARG A 448 -6.99 -8.60 26.59
CA ARG A 448 -6.34 -7.97 27.75
C ARG A 448 -5.53 -6.74 27.38
N GLU A 449 -4.77 -6.80 26.29
CA GLU A 449 -3.76 -5.80 25.98
C GLU A 449 -3.59 -5.52 24.47
N CYS A 450 -2.88 -4.44 24.16
CA CYS A 450 -2.46 -4.12 22.80
C CYS A 450 -1.12 -4.79 22.53
N LEU A 451 -0.96 -5.36 21.34
CA LEU A 451 0.22 -6.11 20.93
C LEU A 451 1.18 -5.21 20.16
N GLY A 452 2.47 -5.32 20.47
CA GLY A 452 3.57 -4.64 19.76
C GLY A 452 4.39 -5.60 18.90
N SER A 453 3.90 -6.82 18.70
CA SER A 453 4.59 -7.87 17.97
C SER A 453 4.47 -7.68 16.45
N ILE A 454 5.53 -8.03 15.72
CA ILE A 454 5.59 -8.02 14.27
C ILE A 454 5.99 -9.41 13.82
N TYR A 455 5.23 -10.01 12.89
CA TYR A 455 5.50 -11.33 12.36
C TYR A 455 5.59 -11.31 10.83
N ILE A 456 6.57 -12.02 10.29
CA ILE A 456 6.72 -12.25 8.85
C ILE A 456 6.13 -13.63 8.52
N LEU A 457 5.23 -13.67 7.55
CA LEU A 457 4.74 -14.91 6.94
C LEU A 457 5.58 -15.21 5.69
N SER A 458 6.21 -16.38 5.66
CA SER A 458 7.02 -16.83 4.51
C SER A 458 6.56 -18.18 3.98
N ALA A 459 6.71 -18.39 2.67
CA ALA A 459 6.60 -19.70 2.05
C ALA A 459 7.96 -20.40 2.08
N VAL A 460 8.02 -21.68 2.44
CA VAL A 460 9.25 -22.47 2.34
C VAL A 460 8.97 -23.69 1.50
N ARG A 461 9.71 -23.86 0.41
CA ARG A 461 9.65 -25.08 -0.42
C ARG A 461 10.48 -26.16 0.26
N ASP A 462 9.83 -27.25 0.66
CA ASP A 462 10.53 -28.41 1.19
C ASP A 462 11.20 -29.18 0.04
N ASN A 463 10.43 -29.46 -1.03
CA ASN A 463 10.84 -30.18 -2.23
C ASN A 463 10.11 -29.60 -3.47
N GLU A 464 10.32 -30.17 -4.66
CA GLU A 464 9.58 -29.76 -5.87
C GLU A 464 8.06 -29.84 -5.69
N GLN A 465 7.54 -30.78 -4.90
CA GLN A 465 6.11 -31.09 -4.83
C GLN A 465 5.36 -30.43 -3.65
N ALA A 466 6.05 -29.89 -2.64
CA ALA A 466 5.41 -29.42 -1.41
C ALA A 466 6.08 -28.17 -0.83
N ALA A 467 5.26 -27.30 -0.25
CA ALA A 467 5.69 -26.15 0.52
C ALA A 467 4.88 -26.03 1.81
N HIS A 468 5.47 -25.40 2.82
CA HIS A 468 4.82 -25.04 4.07
C HIS A 468 4.91 -23.53 4.33
N LEU A 469 4.11 -23.06 5.27
CA LEU A 469 4.15 -21.68 5.75
C LEU A 469 4.92 -21.61 7.06
N ILE A 470 5.68 -20.54 7.25
CA ILE A 470 6.37 -20.26 8.50
C ILE A 470 6.10 -18.84 8.96
N TRP A 471 5.83 -18.69 10.26
CA TRP A 471 5.79 -17.40 10.93
C TRP A 471 7.10 -17.15 11.68
N GLU A 472 7.67 -15.97 11.49
CA GLU A 472 8.88 -15.53 12.18
C GLU A 472 8.61 -14.20 12.88
N GLU A 473 8.86 -14.14 14.19
CA GLU A 473 8.72 -12.89 14.94
C GLU A 473 9.94 -11.99 14.72
N VAL A 474 9.70 -10.72 14.39
CA VAL A 474 10.74 -9.69 14.29
C VAL A 474 10.95 -9.06 15.65
N VAL A 475 12.09 -9.38 16.28
CA VAL A 475 12.48 -8.78 17.56
C VAL A 475 12.91 -7.33 17.33
N THR A 476 12.08 -6.38 17.76
CA THR A 476 12.35 -4.96 17.58
C THR A 476 13.23 -4.37 18.68
N SER A 477 14.12 -3.45 18.30
CA SER A 477 14.98 -2.71 19.24
C SER A 477 14.97 -1.21 18.92
N PRO A 478 14.39 -0.35 19.80
CA PRO A 478 13.64 -0.72 21.01
C PRO A 478 12.34 -1.49 20.69
N PRO A 479 11.76 -2.22 21.66
CA PRO A 479 10.50 -2.92 21.46
C PRO A 479 9.38 -1.97 21.02
N LEU A 480 8.63 -2.35 20.00
CA LEU A 480 7.44 -1.63 19.57
C LEU A 480 6.39 -1.67 20.68
N GLN A 481 5.85 -0.50 21.04
CA GLN A 481 4.74 -0.42 21.99
C GLN A 481 3.46 -0.99 21.39
N GLY A 482 2.60 -1.56 22.24
CA GLY A 482 1.33 -2.12 21.81
C GLY A 482 0.48 -1.14 21.01
N VAL A 483 0.03 -1.55 19.82
CA VAL A 483 -0.69 -0.67 18.89
C VAL A 483 -1.82 -1.39 18.16
N PHE A 484 -3.03 -0.81 18.15
CA PHE A 484 -4.18 -1.33 17.40
C PHE A 484 -4.93 -0.22 16.65
N LEU A 485 -5.69 -0.57 15.59
CA LEU A 485 -6.32 0.38 14.65
C LEU A 485 -5.31 1.36 14.01
N HIS A 486 -4.10 0.85 13.74
CA HIS A 486 -3.05 1.52 12.98
C HIS A 486 -3.09 1.10 11.52
N SER A 487 -2.35 1.81 10.69
CA SER A 487 -2.08 1.43 9.30
C SER A 487 -0.62 1.04 9.11
N ALA A 488 -0.36 0.14 8.17
CA ALA A 488 0.98 -0.32 7.84
C ALA A 488 1.16 -0.47 6.33
N VAL A 489 2.32 -0.02 5.81
CA VAL A 489 2.68 -0.14 4.40
C VAL A 489 4.10 -0.67 4.26
N ALA A 490 4.28 -1.70 3.44
CA ALA A 490 5.60 -2.20 3.07
C ALA A 490 6.17 -1.30 1.96
N THR A 491 7.36 -0.77 2.18
CA THR A 491 8.06 0.13 1.22
C THR A 491 9.13 -0.59 0.42
N SER A 492 9.63 -1.72 0.94
CA SER A 492 10.56 -2.63 0.27
C SER A 492 10.41 -4.04 0.88
N HIS A 493 11.20 -5.01 0.43
CA HIS A 493 11.22 -6.36 1.02
C HIS A 493 11.66 -6.41 2.50
N ASP A 494 12.27 -5.33 3.01
CA ASP A 494 12.85 -5.28 4.35
C ASP A 494 12.37 -4.07 5.16
N SER A 495 11.43 -3.28 4.65
CA SER A 495 11.03 -2.02 5.30
C SER A 495 9.51 -1.89 5.41
N LEU A 496 9.05 -1.70 6.63
CA LEU A 496 7.65 -1.45 6.99
C LEU A 496 7.51 -0.05 7.61
N LEU A 497 6.51 0.71 7.16
CA LEU A 497 6.10 1.96 7.79
C LEU A 497 4.79 1.76 8.53
N LEU A 498 4.77 2.15 9.80
CA LEU A 498 3.60 2.10 10.69
C LEU A 498 3.08 3.52 10.95
N PHE A 499 1.77 3.70 10.87
CA PHE A 499 1.09 4.99 11.01
C PHE A 499 -0.03 4.93 12.04
N GLY A 500 0.05 5.81 13.04
CA GLY A 500 -0.96 6.04 14.07
C GLY A 500 -1.32 4.81 14.89
N GLY A 501 -2.59 4.76 15.31
CA GLY A 501 -3.16 3.70 16.15
C GLY A 501 -3.56 4.16 17.55
N LEU A 502 -3.83 3.19 18.42
CA LEU A 502 -4.17 3.36 19.82
C LEU A 502 -3.25 2.48 20.67
N ASN A 503 -2.80 2.97 21.82
CA ASN A 503 -1.89 2.25 22.72
C ASN A 503 -2.54 1.75 24.02
N LYS A 504 -3.80 2.13 24.28
CA LYS A 504 -4.53 1.72 25.48
C LYS A 504 -5.79 0.91 25.13
N PRO A 505 -5.91 -0.32 25.65
CA PRO A 505 -7.00 -1.24 25.30
C PRO A 505 -8.33 -0.90 26.00
N LEU A 506 -8.31 -0.20 27.14
CA LEU A 506 -9.48 0.01 27.99
C LEU A 506 -10.29 1.26 27.64
N ASP A 507 -9.68 2.21 26.93
CA ASP A 507 -10.34 3.41 26.45
C ASP A 507 -10.16 3.53 24.93
N ILE A 508 -11.16 3.04 24.18
CA ILE A 508 -11.21 3.11 22.71
C ILE A 508 -11.23 4.57 22.21
N LEU A 509 -11.41 5.54 23.11
CA LEU A 509 -11.39 6.97 22.82
C LEU A 509 -10.07 7.65 23.23
N GLU A 510 -9.16 6.98 23.93
CA GLU A 510 -7.87 7.54 24.32
C GLU A 510 -6.83 7.34 23.20
N ALA A 511 -6.87 8.24 22.21
CA ALA A 511 -5.86 8.33 21.16
C ALA A 511 -4.46 8.63 21.71
N PHE A 512 -3.42 8.28 20.92
CA PHE A 512 -2.03 8.67 21.18
C PHE A 512 -1.99 10.13 21.63
N ASP A 513 -1.37 10.37 22.78
CA ASP A 513 -1.09 11.72 23.22
C ASP A 513 0.07 12.26 22.35
N TYR A 514 -0.22 13.31 21.58
CA TYR A 514 0.72 13.97 20.68
C TYR A 514 1.98 14.49 21.41
N MET A 515 1.90 14.60 22.74
CA MET A 515 3.01 15.03 23.60
C MET A 515 3.96 13.90 24.01
N THR A 516 3.62 12.62 23.82
CA THR A 516 4.36 11.51 24.48
C THR A 516 4.78 10.34 23.58
N CYS A 517 4.28 10.19 22.36
CA CYS A 517 4.67 9.08 21.46
C CYS A 517 4.81 9.53 20.00
N ALA A 518 5.81 8.98 19.28
CA ALA A 518 5.92 9.15 17.84
C ALA A 518 4.69 8.54 17.15
N CYS A 519 4.04 9.30 16.27
CA CYS A 519 2.80 8.88 15.63
C CYS A 519 3.03 7.98 14.40
N ALA A 520 4.29 7.75 14.04
CA ALA A 520 4.70 6.86 12.95
C ALA A 520 6.10 6.29 13.21
N HIS A 521 6.34 5.08 12.69
CA HIS A 521 7.60 4.36 12.85
C HIS A 521 8.03 3.71 11.54
N SER A 522 9.33 3.68 11.29
CA SER A 522 9.94 2.80 10.28
C SER A 522 10.56 1.60 10.98
N VAL A 523 10.27 0.41 10.45
CA VAL A 523 10.79 -0.88 10.93
C VAL A 523 11.61 -1.51 9.82
N ASP A 524 12.88 -1.77 10.12
CA ASP A 524 13.71 -2.67 9.33
C ASP A 524 13.41 -4.11 9.75
N LEU A 525 12.80 -4.88 8.85
CA LEU A 525 12.35 -6.26 9.09
C LEU A 525 13.49 -7.26 9.22
N CYS A 526 14.69 -6.93 8.72
CA CYS A 526 15.88 -7.77 8.84
C CYS A 526 16.64 -7.53 10.14
N SER A 527 16.81 -6.26 10.54
CA SER A 527 17.55 -5.91 11.74
C SER A 527 16.68 -5.71 12.99
N GLY A 528 15.36 -5.59 12.83
CA GLY A 528 14.44 -5.20 13.90
C GLY A 528 14.60 -3.74 14.34
N LYS A 529 15.38 -2.93 13.61
CA LYS A 529 15.64 -1.54 13.97
C LYS A 529 14.36 -0.71 13.84
N LEU A 530 13.90 -0.15 14.95
CA LEU A 530 12.76 0.76 15.00
C LEU A 530 13.25 2.22 14.97
N THR A 531 12.81 2.98 13.97
CA THR A 531 13.15 4.40 13.84
C THR A 531 11.87 5.23 13.97
N PRO A 532 11.68 5.99 15.08
CA PRO A 532 10.55 6.88 15.23
C PRO A 532 10.63 8.04 14.25
N ILE A 533 9.49 8.53 13.78
CA ILE A 533 9.41 9.64 12.82
C ILE A 533 8.68 10.82 13.48
N ASP A 534 9.30 12.00 13.50
CA ASP A 534 8.74 13.20 14.16
C ASP A 534 7.45 13.65 13.46
N SER A 535 6.40 13.86 14.27
CA SER A 535 5.02 14.08 13.86
C SER A 535 4.61 15.55 13.73
N LYS A 536 5.52 16.50 13.96
CA LYS A 536 5.20 17.95 13.99
C LYS A 536 4.47 18.46 12.75
N SER A 537 4.65 17.80 11.60
CA SER A 537 4.04 18.17 10.31
C SER A 537 2.82 17.31 9.91
N CYS A 538 2.54 16.19 10.60
CA CYS A 538 1.41 15.32 10.28
C CYS A 538 0.85 14.62 11.53
N PRO A 539 -0.34 14.98 12.02
CA PRO A 539 -0.98 14.25 13.10
C PRO A 539 -1.54 12.93 12.53
N CYS A 540 -0.80 11.82 12.67
CA CYS A 540 -1.36 10.50 12.37
C CYS A 540 -2.57 10.26 13.29
N LEU A 541 -3.65 9.78 12.68
CA LEU A 541 -4.93 9.57 13.31
C LEU A 541 -5.06 8.12 13.78
N PHE A 542 -6.14 7.76 14.46
CA PHE A 542 -6.47 6.34 14.67
C PHE A 542 -7.63 5.93 13.76
N GLY A 543 -7.62 4.66 13.32
CA GLY A 543 -8.64 4.11 12.42
C GLY A 543 -8.62 4.69 11.01
N HIS A 544 -7.51 5.32 10.59
CA HIS A 544 -7.29 5.75 9.21
C HIS A 544 -6.64 4.63 8.41
N THR A 545 -6.78 4.69 7.08
CA THR A 545 -6.13 3.76 6.14
C THR A 545 -5.07 4.49 5.32
N VAL A 546 -3.87 3.91 5.22
CA VAL A 546 -2.75 4.44 4.42
C VAL A 546 -2.59 3.60 3.15
N VAL A 547 -2.47 4.26 2.00
CA VAL A 547 -2.11 3.63 0.74
C VAL A 547 -0.92 4.34 0.09
N PRO A 548 0.02 3.61 -0.56
CA PRO A 548 1.10 4.23 -1.32
C PRO A 548 0.52 4.89 -2.58
N LEU A 549 0.92 6.13 -2.87
CA LEU A 549 0.62 6.80 -4.13
C LEU A 549 1.65 6.40 -5.18
N VAL A 550 2.94 6.47 -4.83
CA VAL A 550 4.01 6.08 -5.75
C VAL A 550 4.81 4.95 -5.12
N SER A 551 4.65 3.73 -5.64
CA SER A 551 5.49 2.59 -5.28
C SER A 551 6.40 2.25 -6.46
N SER A 552 7.57 2.89 -6.52
CA SER A 552 8.68 2.32 -7.26
C SER A 552 9.69 1.82 -6.23
N GLU A 553 10.12 0.56 -6.40
CA GLU A 553 11.17 -0.08 -5.60
C GLU A 553 12.49 0.71 -5.61
N ASN A 554 12.59 1.76 -6.45
CA ASN A 554 13.77 2.57 -6.67
C ASN A 554 13.69 3.99 -6.07
N GLN A 555 12.67 4.34 -5.29
CA GLN A 555 12.57 5.71 -4.76
C GLN A 555 13.45 5.94 -3.53
N GLY A 556 14.67 6.38 -3.79
CA GLY A 556 15.62 6.75 -2.76
C GLY A 556 15.39 8.11 -2.08
N PHE A 557 14.49 8.98 -2.52
CA PHE A 557 14.42 10.37 -2.00
C PHE A 557 13.15 10.72 -1.21
N GLN A 558 11.97 10.32 -1.70
CA GLN A 558 10.70 10.73 -1.11
C GLN A 558 9.57 9.78 -1.56
N SER A 559 8.92 9.08 -0.62
CA SER A 559 7.76 8.22 -0.89
C SER A 559 6.48 8.96 -0.54
N HIS A 560 5.47 8.88 -1.41
CA HIS A 560 4.19 9.58 -1.23
C HIS A 560 3.09 8.60 -0.82
N PHE A 561 2.29 8.99 0.17
CA PHE A 561 1.20 8.21 0.72
C PHE A 561 -0.06 9.06 0.81
N LEU A 562 -1.21 8.39 0.69
CA LEU A 562 -2.50 8.96 0.96
C LEU A 562 -3.07 8.33 2.24
N LEU A 563 -3.40 9.18 3.20
CA LEU A 563 -4.15 8.83 4.40
C LEU A 563 -5.62 9.15 4.15
N THR A 564 -6.48 8.17 4.42
CA THR A 564 -7.93 8.30 4.29
C THR A 564 -8.59 8.12 5.64
N GLY A 565 -9.47 9.05 6.02
CA GLY A 565 -10.26 8.98 7.24
C GLY A 565 -9.49 9.13 8.56
N GLY A 566 -10.08 8.61 9.63
CA GLY A 566 -9.54 8.61 10.98
C GLY A 566 -10.10 9.69 11.92
N LEU A 567 -9.74 9.59 13.20
CA LEU A 567 -10.18 10.51 14.26
C LEU A 567 -8.98 11.23 14.91
N GLN A 568 -9.17 12.52 15.23
CA GLN A 568 -8.16 13.36 15.89
C GLN A 568 -8.53 13.64 17.35
N LYS A 569 -7.54 13.55 18.25
CA LYS A 569 -7.66 14.00 19.65
C LYS A 569 -7.60 15.53 19.68
N THR A 570 -8.63 16.19 20.21
CA THR A 570 -8.55 17.63 20.49
C THR A 570 -8.14 17.88 21.94
N SER A 571 -7.44 18.99 22.18
CA SER A 571 -7.00 19.44 23.51
C SER A 571 -8.14 19.71 24.50
N GLN A 572 -9.41 19.66 24.06
CA GLN A 572 -10.60 19.82 24.89
C GLN A 572 -11.39 18.51 25.11
N GLY A 573 -10.78 17.33 24.89
CA GLY A 573 -11.37 16.04 25.26
C GLY A 573 -12.49 15.54 24.33
N GLY A 574 -12.74 16.22 23.21
CA GLY A 574 -13.64 15.75 22.14
C GLY A 574 -12.88 15.00 21.05
N ASN A 575 -13.36 13.81 20.67
CA ASN A 575 -12.93 13.12 19.46
C ASN A 575 -13.84 13.55 18.31
N PHE A 576 -13.30 14.33 17.37
CA PHE A 576 -14.04 14.77 16.19
C PHE A 576 -13.62 13.95 14.97
N ALA A 577 -14.60 13.58 14.13
CA ALA A 577 -14.31 13.12 12.77
C ALA A 577 -13.52 14.20 12.05
N THR A 578 -12.44 13.82 11.36
CA THR A 578 -11.63 14.80 10.66
C THR A 578 -12.45 15.49 9.58
N SER A 579 -12.41 16.82 9.54
CA SER A 579 -12.99 17.62 8.45
C SER A 579 -12.27 17.43 7.11
N ALA A 580 -11.12 16.75 7.10
CA ALA A 580 -10.32 16.43 5.93
C ALA A 580 -10.28 14.90 5.72
N PRO A 581 -11.13 14.33 4.85
CA PRO A 581 -11.20 12.87 4.62
C PRO A 581 -9.97 12.31 3.92
N PHE A 582 -9.17 13.17 3.27
CA PHE A 582 -7.95 12.80 2.56
C PHE A 582 -6.79 13.69 2.98
N ARG A 583 -5.66 13.07 3.36
CA ARG A 583 -4.41 13.76 3.66
C ARG A 583 -3.29 13.14 2.85
N CYS A 584 -2.59 13.96 2.11
CA CYS A 584 -1.48 13.52 1.29
C CYS A 584 -0.18 13.82 2.05
N VAL A 585 0.68 12.82 2.20
CA VAL A 585 1.93 12.96 2.95
C VAL A 585 3.08 12.39 2.15
N SER A 586 4.28 12.91 2.37
CA SER A 586 5.49 12.29 1.89
C SER A 586 6.46 12.00 3.01
N VAL A 587 7.16 10.89 2.89
CA VAL A 587 8.27 10.49 3.74
C VAL A 587 9.54 10.64 2.95
N SER A 588 10.44 11.51 3.41
CA SER A 588 11.79 11.66 2.86
C SER A 588 12.83 11.19 3.86
N LYS A 589 13.94 10.66 3.33
CA LYS A 589 15.07 10.22 4.14
C LYS A 589 16.20 11.25 4.06
N ASN A 590 16.48 11.92 5.16
CA ASN A 590 17.55 12.91 5.28
C ASN A 590 18.63 12.35 6.20
N GLY A 591 19.57 11.56 5.64
CA GLY A 591 20.57 10.85 6.44
C GLY A 591 19.96 9.67 7.22
N PRO A 592 20.19 9.55 8.55
CA PRO A 592 19.59 8.50 9.37
C PRO A 592 18.11 8.76 9.70
N ASP A 593 17.65 10.00 9.57
CA ASP A 593 16.33 10.44 10.02
C ASP A 593 15.32 10.44 8.87
N LEU A 594 14.08 10.12 9.21
CA LEU A 594 12.94 10.24 8.31
C LEU A 594 12.15 11.50 8.67
N SER A 595 11.65 12.20 7.65
CA SER A 595 10.81 13.38 7.84
C SER A 595 9.49 13.28 7.07
N PHE A 596 8.41 13.73 7.70
CA PHE A 596 7.11 13.91 7.07
C PHE A 596 6.93 15.31 6.52
N GLU A 597 6.31 15.40 5.35
CA GLU A 597 5.76 16.63 4.80
C GLU A 597 4.31 16.37 4.39
N GLN A 598 3.39 17.22 4.86
CA GLN A 598 1.98 17.17 4.47
C GLN A 598 1.74 18.08 3.27
N HIS A 599 1.08 17.54 2.26
CA HIS A 599 0.73 18.23 1.02
C HIS A 599 -0.72 18.72 1.05
N GLY A 600 -1.03 19.73 0.24
CA GLY A 600 -2.40 20.23 0.09
C GLY A 600 -3.29 19.16 -0.56
N THR A 601 -4.58 19.13 -0.22
CA THR A 601 -5.56 18.26 -0.89
C THR A 601 -6.63 19.12 -1.56
N ILE A 602 -6.92 18.86 -2.83
CA ILE A 602 -7.98 19.52 -3.59
C ILE A 602 -8.94 18.44 -4.07
N ILE A 603 -10.16 18.43 -3.52
CA ILE A 603 -11.23 17.57 -4.02
C ILE A 603 -11.93 18.35 -5.14
N GLU A 604 -11.95 17.82 -6.35
CA GLU A 604 -12.67 18.45 -7.45
C GLU A 604 -14.18 18.38 -7.19
N GLU A 605 -14.87 19.51 -7.38
CA GLU A 605 -16.33 19.57 -7.22
C GLU A 605 -17.00 18.68 -8.28
N SER A 606 -17.73 17.66 -7.83
CA SER A 606 -18.71 16.93 -8.63
C SER A 606 -20.09 17.56 -8.49
N ASP A 607 -20.96 17.38 -9.48
CA ASP A 607 -22.38 17.78 -9.39
C ASP A 607 -23.11 17.11 -8.20
N GLU A 608 -22.59 15.97 -7.73
CA GLU A 608 -23.06 15.25 -6.55
C GLU A 608 -22.32 15.69 -5.28
N LYS A 609 -23.05 16.00 -4.20
CA LYS A 609 -22.47 16.22 -2.87
C LYS A 609 -22.22 14.86 -2.19
N PHE A 610 -20.95 14.53 -1.95
CA PHE A 610 -20.54 13.31 -1.24
C PHE A 610 -20.46 13.51 0.28
N ASP A 611 -21.01 12.57 1.05
CA ASP A 611 -20.79 12.47 2.50
C ASP A 611 -19.77 11.37 2.79
N PHE A 612 -18.50 11.76 2.96
CA PHE A 612 -17.43 10.84 3.30
C PHE A 612 -17.60 10.21 4.69
N GLY A 613 -18.43 10.78 5.57
CA GLY A 613 -18.50 10.36 6.97
C GLY A 613 -17.14 10.48 7.68
N SER A 614 -16.91 9.63 8.69
CA SER A 614 -15.64 9.61 9.43
C SER A 614 -14.56 8.72 8.79
N LEU A 615 -14.93 7.87 7.81
CA LEU A 615 -14.05 6.83 7.24
C LEU A 615 -13.23 6.14 8.34
N LEU A 616 -13.93 5.56 9.32
CA LEU A 616 -13.31 4.79 10.40
C LEU A 616 -13.55 3.32 10.14
N ASP A 617 -12.50 2.50 10.20
CA ASP A 617 -12.51 1.08 9.84
C ASP A 617 -13.08 0.80 8.42
N HIS A 618 -12.83 1.70 7.47
CA HIS A 618 -13.03 1.44 6.04
C HIS A 618 -11.79 0.78 5.45
N SER A 619 -11.96 0.06 4.35
CA SER A 619 -10.83 -0.44 3.56
C SER A 619 -10.57 0.51 2.39
N CYS A 620 -9.34 0.98 2.24
CA CYS A 620 -8.89 1.73 1.07
C CYS A 620 -7.94 0.84 0.27
N ILE A 621 -8.29 0.54 -0.99
CA ILE A 621 -7.64 -0.50 -1.78
C ILE A 621 -7.19 0.11 -3.12
N PRO A 622 -5.92 -0.08 -3.54
CA PRO A 622 -5.47 0.29 -4.88
C PRO A 622 -6.11 -0.62 -5.95
N ILE A 623 -6.57 -0.03 -7.06
CA ILE A 623 -7.25 -0.74 -8.15
C ILE A 623 -6.33 -0.92 -9.37
N ASP A 624 -5.45 0.04 -9.61
CA ASP A 624 -4.46 -0.02 -10.70
C ASP A 624 -3.05 -0.21 -10.11
N ASN A 625 -2.12 -0.68 -10.93
CA ASN A 625 -0.72 -0.75 -10.56
C ASN A 625 -0.25 0.67 -10.18
N CYS A 626 0.21 0.89 -8.95
CA CYS A 626 0.58 2.19 -8.35
C CYS A 626 1.67 2.97 -9.11
N SER A 627 2.12 2.49 -10.28
CA SER A 627 3.05 3.15 -11.19
C SER A 627 2.37 4.05 -12.23
N ARG A 628 1.05 3.98 -12.42
CA ARG A 628 0.30 4.78 -13.41
C ARG A 628 -0.48 5.91 -12.73
N GLU A 629 -0.20 7.15 -13.12
CA GLU A 629 -1.04 8.31 -12.78
C GLU A 629 -2.16 8.51 -13.84
N PRO A 630 -3.38 8.91 -13.42
CA PRO A 630 -3.80 9.11 -12.04
C PRO A 630 -3.97 7.78 -11.29
N HIS A 631 -3.59 7.76 -10.01
CA HIS A 631 -3.67 6.57 -9.17
C HIS A 631 -5.12 6.30 -8.77
N LYS A 632 -5.63 5.09 -9.01
CA LYS A 632 -7.02 4.74 -8.74
C LYS A 632 -7.16 3.91 -7.49
N PHE A 633 -8.10 4.31 -6.64
CA PHE A 633 -8.40 3.66 -5.37
C PHE A 633 -9.90 3.46 -5.21
N ILE A 634 -10.25 2.49 -4.38
CA ILE A 634 -11.61 2.29 -3.88
C ILE A 634 -11.60 2.43 -2.36
N SER A 635 -12.58 3.14 -1.83
CA SER A 635 -12.92 3.16 -0.41
C SER A 635 -14.21 2.40 -0.21
N VAL A 636 -14.18 1.35 0.61
CA VAL A 636 -15.36 0.53 0.90
C VAL A 636 -15.68 0.51 2.40
N GLY A 637 -16.98 0.69 2.68
CA GLY A 637 -17.57 0.63 4.02
C GLY A 637 -16.94 1.58 5.04
N GLY A 638 -16.91 1.14 6.30
CA GLY A 638 -16.50 1.95 7.44
C GLY A 638 -17.69 2.51 8.22
N GLY A 639 -17.41 3.17 9.33
CA GLY A 639 -18.44 3.74 10.22
C GLY A 639 -18.07 3.68 11.70
N VAL A 640 -18.96 4.21 12.55
CA VAL A 640 -18.75 4.28 14.00
C VAL A 640 -19.82 3.47 14.74
N ALA A 641 -19.45 2.82 15.84
CA ALA A 641 -20.38 2.08 16.69
C ALA A 641 -21.22 3.06 17.50
N GLY A 642 -22.42 3.37 17.01
CA GLY A 642 -23.45 3.99 17.81
C GLY A 642 -24.01 2.98 18.81
N PHE A 643 -23.43 2.85 19.99
CA PHE A 643 -23.99 1.97 21.03
C PHE A 643 -25.40 2.43 21.47
N ALA A 644 -25.78 3.69 21.21
CA ALA A 644 -27.07 4.31 21.53
C ALA A 644 -27.94 4.69 20.30
N PHE A 645 -27.50 4.40 19.06
CA PHE A 645 -28.18 4.87 17.83
C PHE A 645 -28.11 3.90 16.65
N GLU A 646 -28.89 4.20 15.61
CA GLU A 646 -28.72 3.59 14.28
C GLU A 646 -27.26 3.77 13.81
N GLN A 647 -26.69 2.69 13.30
CA GLN A 647 -25.30 2.67 12.85
C GLN A 647 -25.15 3.54 11.61
N CYS A 648 -24.19 4.47 11.65
CA CYS A 648 -23.80 5.25 10.48
C CYS A 648 -22.66 4.51 9.78
N PHE A 649 -22.93 4.06 8.55
CA PHE A 649 -21.91 3.51 7.65
C PHE A 649 -21.43 4.60 6.71
N ALA A 650 -20.13 4.62 6.43
CA ALA A 650 -19.59 5.54 5.44
C ALA A 650 -19.95 5.09 4.02
N GLU A 651 -20.07 6.06 3.12
CA GLU A 651 -20.36 5.77 1.72
C GLU A 651 -19.18 5.09 1.04
N SER A 652 -19.47 4.13 0.16
CA SER A 652 -18.44 3.52 -0.70
C SER A 652 -18.27 4.34 -1.97
N PHE A 653 -17.03 4.54 -2.41
CA PHE A 653 -16.70 5.36 -3.59
C PHE A 653 -15.37 4.93 -4.20
N THR A 654 -15.22 5.16 -5.50
CA THR A 654 -13.90 5.17 -6.15
C THR A 654 -13.35 6.58 -6.19
N PHE A 655 -12.03 6.70 -6.21
CA PHE A 655 -11.40 7.99 -6.40
C PHE A 655 -10.06 7.88 -7.12
N GLU A 656 -9.74 8.93 -7.87
CA GLU A 656 -8.50 9.08 -8.61
C GLU A 656 -7.66 10.17 -7.97
N VAL A 657 -6.37 9.90 -7.77
CA VAL A 657 -5.41 10.83 -7.17
C VAL A 657 -4.35 11.20 -8.19
N GLN A 658 -4.16 12.49 -8.38
CA GLN A 658 -3.09 13.05 -9.19
C GLN A 658 -2.21 13.98 -8.34
N LEU A 659 -0.90 13.75 -8.35
CA LEU A 659 0.06 14.68 -7.76
C LEU A 659 0.26 15.86 -8.72
N VAL A 660 -0.02 17.07 -8.25
CA VAL A 660 0.14 18.31 -9.02
C VAL A 660 1.02 19.29 -8.27
N GLN A 661 1.75 20.12 -9.01
CA GLN A 661 2.50 21.22 -8.41
C GLN A 661 1.54 22.24 -7.81
N SER A 662 1.82 22.71 -6.59
CA SER A 662 1.01 23.72 -5.92
C SER A 662 1.11 25.05 -6.67
N ALA A 663 -0.04 25.66 -6.98
CA ALA A 663 -0.13 26.87 -7.82
C ALA A 663 0.58 28.12 -7.25
N ASN A 664 1.04 28.07 -5.99
CA ASN A 664 1.69 29.20 -5.33
C ASN A 664 3.19 29.37 -5.63
N SER A 665 3.81 28.51 -6.47
CA SER A 665 5.27 28.55 -6.71
C SER A 665 5.71 29.21 -8.02
N VAL A 666 4.83 29.88 -8.77
CA VAL A 666 5.17 30.53 -10.05
C VAL A 666 5.60 32.01 -9.88
N GLY A 667 5.75 32.51 -8.64
CA GLY A 667 6.02 33.93 -8.36
C GLY A 667 7.43 34.32 -7.89
N ASP A 668 8.28 33.39 -7.44
CA ASP A 668 9.52 33.74 -6.71
C ASP A 668 10.80 33.64 -7.54
N ASP A 669 10.75 34.05 -8.80
CA ASP A 669 11.94 34.36 -9.59
C ASP A 669 11.81 35.77 -10.17
N ILE A 670 12.29 36.79 -9.42
CA ILE A 670 12.89 38.04 -9.92
C ILE A 670 13.68 38.69 -8.74
N VAL A 671 15.00 38.78 -8.95
CA VAL A 671 16.00 39.65 -8.28
C VAL A 671 16.57 39.21 -6.93
N ALA A 672 17.73 38.56 -7.02
CA ALA A 672 18.79 38.70 -6.03
C ALA A 672 19.33 40.14 -6.06
N GLY A 673 18.99 40.94 -5.05
CA GLY A 673 19.51 42.28 -4.84
C GLY A 673 19.35 42.71 -3.38
N LYS A 674 20.48 42.98 -2.70
CA LYS A 674 20.54 43.46 -1.31
C LYS A 674 19.62 44.67 -1.08
N ALA A 675 18.74 44.62 -0.08
CA ALA A 675 18.37 45.78 0.76
C ALA A 675 17.48 45.37 1.96
N ASP A 676 18.08 45.53 3.13
CA ASP A 676 17.56 46.14 4.36
C ASP A 676 16.28 45.65 5.06
N ALA A 677 16.43 45.58 6.38
CA ALA A 677 15.41 45.24 7.36
C ALA A 677 14.37 46.36 7.47
N THR A 678 13.11 46.08 7.14
CA THR A 678 11.98 46.73 7.81
C THR A 678 10.80 45.78 7.92
N LEU A 679 10.47 45.45 9.17
CA LEU A 679 9.19 44.86 9.55
C LEU A 679 8.04 45.67 8.97
N ARG A 680 7.18 45.03 8.16
CA ARG A 680 5.77 45.40 8.03
C ARG A 680 4.92 44.16 8.30
N LYS A 681 4.44 44.06 9.53
CA LYS A 681 3.27 43.25 9.90
C LYS A 681 2.08 43.71 9.06
N SER A 682 1.66 42.90 8.09
CA SER A 682 0.32 43.01 7.52
C SER A 682 -0.58 42.02 8.26
N ASN A 683 -1.36 42.57 9.20
CA ASN A 683 -2.52 41.90 9.79
C ASN A 683 -3.54 41.60 8.69
N SER A 684 -3.84 40.32 8.45
CA SER A 684 -5.12 39.88 7.91
C SER A 684 -5.79 38.96 8.94
N THR A 685 -6.13 39.55 10.08
CA THR A 685 -7.09 39.03 11.06
C THR A 685 -8.45 39.68 10.77
N ALA A 686 -9.31 38.98 10.03
CA ALA A 686 -10.76 39.12 9.85
C ALA A 686 -11.08 38.45 8.49
N ASP A 687 -11.87 37.40 8.32
CA ASP A 687 -13.08 36.97 9.01
C ASP A 687 -13.11 35.43 9.10
N ASN A 688 -12.84 34.88 10.29
CA ASN A 688 -13.31 33.53 10.66
C ASN A 688 -13.80 33.48 12.11
N SER A 689 -14.02 34.65 12.73
CA SER A 689 -14.55 34.79 14.08
C SER A 689 -16.07 34.96 14.03
N ARG A 690 -16.80 33.92 13.63
CA ARG A 690 -18.24 33.76 13.89
C ARG A 690 -18.76 32.36 13.55
N VAL A 691 -18.09 31.33 14.08
CA VAL A 691 -18.75 30.05 14.34
C VAL A 691 -18.58 29.78 15.82
N ALA A 692 -19.71 29.74 16.52
CA ALA A 692 -19.77 29.71 17.97
C ALA A 692 -18.91 28.59 18.55
N THR A 693 -18.02 28.95 19.46
CA THR A 693 -17.36 28.07 20.41
C THR A 693 -18.43 27.36 21.24
N LEU A 694 -18.91 26.21 20.77
CA LEU A 694 -19.78 25.36 21.58
C LEU A 694 -18.88 24.40 22.37
N HIS A 695 -18.71 24.76 23.64
CA HIS A 695 -18.04 23.99 24.66
C HIS A 695 -18.55 22.53 24.69
N ALA A 696 -17.62 21.57 24.68
CA ALA A 696 -17.90 20.20 25.08
C ALA A 696 -18.07 20.15 26.61
N SER A 697 -19.25 20.54 27.13
CA SER A 697 -19.66 20.17 28.49
C SER A 697 -21.17 20.31 28.77
N GLU A 698 -22.05 20.11 27.79
CA GLU A 698 -23.47 19.94 28.12
C GLU A 698 -23.74 18.48 28.52
N SER A 699 -23.21 18.09 29.67
CA SER A 699 -23.71 16.92 30.39
C SER A 699 -25.01 17.36 31.09
N ALA A 700 -26.14 16.80 30.67
CA ALA A 700 -27.44 17.16 31.22
C ALA A 700 -27.80 16.20 32.35
N LEU A 701 -28.28 16.75 33.47
CA LEU A 701 -28.81 15.96 34.56
C LEU A 701 -30.15 15.36 34.12
N ILE A 702 -30.18 14.05 33.89
CA ILE A 702 -31.36 13.33 33.41
C ILE A 702 -31.68 12.13 34.28
N ASP A 703 -32.89 11.62 34.12
CA ASP A 703 -33.34 10.41 34.80
C ASP A 703 -32.63 9.17 34.23
N VAL A 704 -32.13 8.34 35.15
CA VAL A 704 -31.39 7.12 34.82
C VAL A 704 -31.87 5.92 35.64
N LEU A 705 -31.78 4.74 35.03
CA LEU A 705 -31.87 3.45 35.71
C LEU A 705 -30.49 2.85 35.85
N TYR A 706 -30.16 2.41 37.06
CA TYR A 706 -28.90 1.72 37.35
C TYR A 706 -29.10 0.22 37.21
N VAL A 707 -28.21 -0.43 36.47
CA VAL A 707 -28.21 -1.89 36.28
C VAL A 707 -26.80 -2.45 36.40
N ASP A 708 -26.69 -3.73 36.71
CA ASP A 708 -25.39 -4.43 36.68
C ASP A 708 -24.81 -4.36 35.26
N ARG A 709 -23.51 -4.11 35.14
CA ARG A 709 -22.79 -4.04 33.86
C ARG A 709 -23.02 -5.28 32.98
N ARG A 710 -23.21 -6.47 33.56
CA ARG A 710 -23.52 -7.73 32.84
C ARG A 710 -24.89 -7.72 32.17
N ASN A 711 -25.84 -7.00 32.77
CA ASN A 711 -27.22 -6.91 32.28
C ASN A 711 -27.50 -5.64 31.48
N ALA A 712 -26.54 -4.70 31.42
CA ALA A 712 -26.65 -3.42 30.75
C ALA A 712 -27.17 -3.51 29.31
N LYS A 713 -26.64 -4.45 28.52
CA LYS A 713 -27.07 -4.67 27.12
C LYS A 713 -28.53 -5.15 27.04
N LYS A 714 -28.91 -6.09 27.91
CA LYS A 714 -30.27 -6.65 27.96
C LYS A 714 -31.29 -5.60 28.39
N ALA A 715 -30.98 -4.84 29.45
CA ALA A 715 -31.83 -3.76 29.94
C ALA A 715 -32.02 -2.66 28.88
N LYS A 716 -30.96 -2.30 28.16
CA LYS A 716 -31.04 -1.36 27.03
C LYS A 716 -32.01 -1.84 25.96
N THR A 717 -31.87 -3.08 25.47
CA THR A 717 -32.74 -3.62 24.43
C THR A 717 -34.21 -3.59 24.85
N MET A 718 -34.49 -3.99 26.10
CA MET A 718 -35.85 -3.95 26.65
C MET A 718 -36.42 -2.51 26.73
N LEU A 719 -35.59 -1.53 27.11
CA LEU A 719 -35.98 -0.11 27.14
C LEU A 719 -36.19 0.47 25.74
N GLU A 720 -35.42 0.01 24.74
CA GLU A 720 -35.58 0.41 23.34
C GLU A 720 -36.85 -0.16 22.72
N GLU A 721 -37.15 -1.43 22.95
CA GLU A 721 -38.39 -2.09 22.52
C GLU A 721 -39.63 -1.44 23.13
N ALA A 722 -39.54 -1.03 24.40
CA ALA A 722 -40.61 -0.32 25.10
C ALA A 722 -40.68 1.19 24.80
N SER A 723 -39.79 1.73 23.95
CA SER A 723 -39.69 3.17 23.67
C SER A 723 -39.51 4.06 24.92
N TRP A 724 -38.77 3.54 25.90
CA TRP A 724 -38.53 4.18 27.20
C TRP A 724 -37.11 4.72 27.37
N LEU A 725 -36.18 4.34 26.48
CA LEU A 725 -34.81 4.85 26.49
C LEU A 725 -34.75 6.29 25.96
N ASP A 726 -34.11 7.21 26.70
CA ASP A 726 -33.80 8.54 26.18
C ASP A 726 -32.57 8.47 25.27
N LYS A 727 -32.84 8.39 23.97
CA LYS A 727 -31.82 8.26 22.93
C LYS A 727 -30.89 9.48 22.82
N ARG A 728 -31.21 10.62 23.43
CA ARG A 728 -30.36 11.83 23.35
C ARG A 728 -29.05 11.69 24.12
N HIS A 729 -28.97 10.74 25.05
CA HIS A 729 -27.83 10.55 25.93
C HIS A 729 -27.29 9.12 25.81
N ARG A 730 -25.99 8.92 26.04
CA ARG A 730 -25.39 7.57 26.02
C ARG A 730 -25.38 6.97 27.42
N MET A 731 -25.37 5.64 27.53
CA MET A 731 -25.12 4.94 28.79
C MET A 731 -23.76 5.35 29.37
N PHE A 732 -23.68 5.44 30.69
CA PHE A 732 -22.49 5.92 31.37
C PHE A 732 -22.24 5.12 32.67
N PRO A 733 -21.00 4.97 33.14
CA PRO A 733 -20.75 4.39 34.46
C PRO A 733 -21.56 5.12 35.53
N ALA A 734 -22.08 4.40 36.52
CA ALA A 734 -22.81 5.04 37.62
C ALA A 734 -21.88 6.01 38.36
N ASP A 735 -22.36 7.21 38.67
CA ASP A 735 -21.60 8.19 39.45
C ASP A 735 -21.35 7.69 40.88
N SER A 736 -20.24 8.09 41.49
CA SER A 736 -19.91 7.74 42.89
C SER A 736 -20.97 8.15 43.93
N HIS A 737 -21.85 9.09 43.56
CA HIS A 737 -22.97 9.57 44.38
C HIS A 737 -24.31 8.87 44.06
N ALA A 738 -24.31 7.86 43.19
CA ALA A 738 -25.50 7.10 42.85
C ALA A 738 -26.04 6.35 44.09
N PRO A 739 -27.36 6.32 44.31
CA PRO A 739 -27.99 5.69 45.47
C PRO A 739 -28.03 4.15 45.33
N ILE A 740 -26.89 3.51 45.10
CA ILE A 740 -26.74 2.06 44.84
C ILE A 740 -25.46 1.51 45.50
N LEU A 741 -25.44 0.21 45.81
CA LEU A 741 -24.24 -0.51 46.27
C LEU A 741 -23.38 -0.95 45.07
N ASP A 742 -22.08 -1.14 45.26
CA ASP A 742 -21.14 -1.57 44.21
C ASP A 742 -21.20 -0.70 42.93
N VAL A 743 -21.13 0.63 43.10
CA VAL A 743 -21.23 1.63 42.01
C VAL A 743 -20.32 1.30 40.82
N GLU A 744 -19.10 0.83 41.07
CA GLU A 744 -18.11 0.47 40.03
C GLU A 744 -18.57 -0.66 39.08
N LYS A 745 -19.53 -1.48 39.51
CA LYS A 745 -20.11 -2.57 38.71
C LYS A 745 -21.40 -2.17 38.01
N CYS A 746 -21.87 -0.94 38.20
CA CYS A 746 -23.16 -0.48 37.72
C CYS A 746 -23.02 0.48 36.53
N ILE A 747 -24.02 0.43 35.64
CA ILE A 747 -24.16 1.33 34.49
C ILE A 747 -25.47 2.10 34.61
N ALA A 748 -25.43 3.40 34.38
CA ALA A 748 -26.58 4.28 34.26
C ALA A 748 -27.13 4.25 32.82
N LEU A 749 -28.41 3.95 32.69
CA LEU A 749 -29.18 3.96 31.44
C LEU A 749 -30.07 5.21 31.40
N PRO A 750 -29.97 6.06 30.37
CA PRO A 750 -30.81 7.24 30.24
C PRO A 750 -32.24 6.86 29.87
N VAL A 751 -33.23 7.35 30.61
CA VAL A 751 -34.64 7.00 30.40
C VAL A 751 -35.51 8.24 30.23
N LEU A 752 -36.61 8.08 29.51
CA LEU A 752 -37.64 9.10 29.37
C LEU A 752 -38.51 9.13 30.63
N GLU A 753 -39.13 10.28 30.90
CA GLU A 753 -40.04 10.46 32.04
C GLU A 753 -41.22 9.46 32.00
N SER A 754 -41.68 9.08 30.80
CA SER A 754 -42.68 8.04 30.58
C SER A 754 -42.29 6.67 31.14
N CYS A 755 -40.98 6.36 31.20
CA CYS A 755 -40.46 5.15 31.82
C CYS A 755 -40.68 5.17 33.33
N LEU A 756 -40.40 6.31 33.98
CA LEU A 756 -40.57 6.46 35.42
C LEU A 756 -42.05 6.36 35.81
N PHE A 757 -42.93 7.03 35.07
CA PHE A 757 -44.38 6.91 35.27
C PHE A 757 -44.88 5.48 35.08
N ALA A 758 -44.36 4.76 34.08
CA ALA A 758 -44.71 3.35 33.90
C ALA A 758 -44.21 2.49 35.05
N LEU A 759 -43.01 2.72 35.57
CA LEU A 759 -42.45 1.99 36.71
C LEU A 759 -43.18 2.31 38.02
N ASP A 760 -43.62 3.56 38.24
CA ASP A 760 -44.37 3.98 39.43
C ASP A 760 -45.86 3.57 39.38
N ALA A 761 -46.46 3.50 38.19
CA ALA A 761 -47.83 3.02 37.99
C ALA A 761 -47.95 1.48 38.00
N MET A 762 -46.82 0.77 37.94
CA MET A 762 -46.75 -0.68 37.89
C MET A 762 -46.42 -1.27 39.27
N GLU A 763 -47.44 -1.53 40.08
CA GLU A 763 -47.43 -2.75 40.90
C GLU A 763 -47.68 -3.96 39.97
N THR A 764 -46.74 -4.41 39.14
CA THR A 764 -46.95 -5.70 38.42
C THR A 764 -45.70 -6.35 37.86
N GLY A 765 -45.60 -7.66 38.07
CA GLY A 765 -44.74 -8.60 37.35
C GLY A 765 -45.10 -8.83 35.88
N SER A 766 -45.18 -7.77 35.07
CA SER A 766 -45.41 -7.87 33.61
C SER A 766 -44.23 -7.43 32.74
N ILE A 767 -43.10 -7.02 33.31
CA ILE A 767 -41.85 -6.80 32.56
C ILE A 767 -40.67 -7.32 33.39
N ASN A 768 -39.86 -8.22 32.83
CA ASN A 768 -38.64 -8.75 33.47
C ASN A 768 -37.58 -7.66 33.81
N LEU A 769 -37.85 -6.39 33.49
CA LEU A 769 -36.97 -5.25 33.73
C LEU A 769 -36.81 -4.96 35.22
N GLY A 770 -37.88 -5.11 36.01
CA GLY A 770 -37.85 -4.88 37.46
C GLY A 770 -36.88 -5.80 38.22
N LYS A 771 -36.53 -6.97 37.67
CA LYS A 771 -35.54 -7.89 38.26
C LYS A 771 -34.09 -7.51 37.97
N ILE A 772 -33.88 -6.60 37.02
CA ILE A 772 -32.55 -6.23 36.49
C ILE A 772 -32.14 -4.83 36.98
N ILE A 773 -33.12 -3.98 37.32
CA ILE A 773 -32.89 -2.64 37.86
C ILE A 773 -32.38 -2.76 39.30
N ILE A 774 -31.21 -2.17 39.56
CA ILE A 774 -30.58 -2.09 40.88
C ILE A 774 -31.03 -0.82 41.61
N GLY A 775 -31.26 0.27 40.87
CA GLY A 775 -31.71 1.52 41.43
C GLY A 775 -32.15 2.52 40.37
N ARG A 776 -32.65 3.67 40.81
CA ARG A 776 -33.02 4.81 39.97
C ARG A 776 -32.47 6.09 40.55
N GLY A 777 -32.22 7.07 39.70
CA GLY A 777 -31.78 8.38 40.16
C GLY A 777 -31.63 9.35 39.00
N LYS A 778 -31.00 10.49 39.28
CA LYS A 778 -30.57 11.44 38.26
C LYS A 778 -29.06 11.45 38.17
N GLN A 779 -28.54 11.44 36.95
CA GLN A 779 -27.11 11.48 36.69
C GLN A 779 -26.82 12.47 35.57
N SER A 780 -25.67 13.14 35.66
CA SER A 780 -25.19 13.98 34.58
C SER A 780 -24.72 13.09 33.44
N MET A 781 -25.50 13.04 32.36
CA MET A 781 -25.24 12.13 31.25
C MET A 781 -24.69 12.90 30.06
N PRO A 782 -23.61 12.41 29.43
CA PRO A 782 -23.10 13.03 28.21
C PRO A 782 -24.10 12.87 27.06
N LEU A 783 -24.23 13.94 26.29
CA LEU A 783 -24.91 13.90 25.00
C LEU A 783 -24.29 12.80 24.12
N SER A 784 -25.15 12.21 23.34
CA SER A 784 -24.84 11.08 22.49
C SER A 784 -24.28 11.53 21.12
N THR A 785 -23.46 10.69 20.49
CA THR A 785 -22.70 11.08 19.28
C THR A 785 -23.60 11.49 18.09
N ALA A 786 -24.78 10.88 17.91
CA ALA A 786 -25.71 11.28 16.85
C ALA A 786 -26.52 12.55 17.19
N ALA A 787 -26.77 12.85 18.47
CA ALA A 787 -27.33 14.14 18.86
C ALA A 787 -26.35 15.27 18.54
N TYR A 788 -25.05 15.06 18.79
CA TYR A 788 -23.99 15.96 18.35
C TYR A 788 -23.92 16.12 16.81
N ALA A 789 -23.96 15.00 16.07
CA ALA A 789 -23.94 15.04 14.60
C ALA A 789 -25.14 15.81 14.01
N ASN A 790 -26.33 15.66 14.60
CA ASN A 790 -27.53 16.38 14.18
C ASN A 790 -27.52 17.87 14.60
N GLN A 791 -26.89 18.22 15.72
CA GLN A 791 -26.69 19.61 16.13
C GLN A 791 -25.72 20.33 15.17
N ALA A 792 -24.65 19.65 14.75
CA ALA A 792 -23.74 20.16 13.72
C ALA A 792 -24.44 20.33 12.35
N LYS A 793 -25.32 19.39 11.95
CA LYS A 793 -26.13 19.50 10.73
C LYS A 793 -27.08 20.69 10.73
N LYS A 794 -27.68 21.06 11.88
CA LYS A 794 -28.55 22.24 12.00
C LYS A 794 -27.82 23.58 12.03
N ILE A 795 -26.52 23.58 12.30
CA ILE A 795 -25.69 24.79 12.33
C ILE A 795 -25.07 25.05 10.94
N ASN A 796 -24.91 24.01 10.12
CA ASN A 796 -24.39 24.07 8.76
C ASN A 796 -25.48 24.17 7.66
N ALA A 797 -26.76 24.15 8.03
CA ALA A 797 -27.92 24.40 7.17
C ALA A 797 -28.49 25.78 7.49
#